data_AF-A0A944B7I4-F1
#
_entry.id   AF-A0A944B7I4-F1
#
_cell.length_a   1.000
_cell.length_b   1.000
_cell.length_c   1.000
_cell.angle_alpha   90.00
_cell.angle_beta   90.00
_cell.angle_gamma   90.00
#
_symmetry.space_group_name_H-M   'P 1'
#
loop_
_entity.id
_entity.type
_entity.pdbx_description
1 polymer ?
#
loop_
_entity_poly.entity_id
_entity_poly.type
_entity_poly.pdbx_seq_one_letter_code
_entity_poly.pdbx_strand_id
1 'polypeptide(L)'
;MKKTIYAIASLLSVAGTIQGQTVDFGGDSYKVGNVNNFNIEGNTQSFDLEYPISEMKEITFSRSAIDFNKADKKTSGNEIKSFSFRTECNNGKIFDYSDGKIKGDEISVFIPYYDGGAIKASFTATGTVYVNGIQQKSGVSGNVYNGDVEYKVVDNDGNIHTYTVKVYNSGLPIIRIDGPADMASKVWNGEYPFTMTSAEGKTLAKTTAEIKPKGGQDSHTKRDFNVKCSKKTAFGDMAKNKRWILLSNVDDASMLRAKVGFDLGKELTGMSWTPSSEFVEVVMGDRHLGTYLLCEQIRVSEGRVKEDAVWEITDDIEADDVWFVSDKGTKIRLVDSAEDDASKEMENAKTAVNKFESALYGGKSFDSYIDENSFVDWIWANEICKNEHLFKKDCYFRITTDGKIAMSPIFSNEEWLGNNGQSYEGFSTINAGWCEKMMQDVDFSSAVCNRFKEIASTESVITSAIEDYKDLISLSAESNAALWNNNKSLGSEASSLTSWIKNRYSWLSSVSDGICKCAKADRASSNNEIKSFDIKKSSNGNALLEDYSATIANDSVKIFVPYLVDFNLKADFTVANGAKVYCNGEEIQSGKSTVYYLKPQQFKVVASNGDVRTYTVCIYNSGLPVVYLTTQGNKNITDKTTWLDNTQFTVYEADGTVNYDAAPEMAQVKGRGNSTWDATTEKRPYAVKLNKKARVLGMLEHKRWVLMANFYDATFIRNAMSNYIGKRYTNQDWVPSGYNAELVLNGVHKGNYYLCEQAKINDNRVNGEYLIEADIKAGLGNGSIEGPKSHNAFFTKDPELQPNSQEYNNVKSIIDKFESALYGGDYNTLMSMIDLESFVDWYLVKEWSRDVDGNMHTSCYFTIMEDGTIKMGPMWDFDIAWGGNPFGAMGGYNDIEGYYITTNPISQPRNGTTCTSWFGEFIKMPAFKQMLKEKVLDINSHLDEILAYIDENTEYLLLSATANKVGNGSGGGMFGGGMFGGWGGGWPGQGGGGSSATTPESYRKSMSDLKDFVKSRMQWFVREVNKF
;
A
#
# COMPACT_ATOMS: atom_id res chain seq x y z
N MET A 1 19.56 5.71 43.34
CA MET A 1 19.31 7.15 43.61
C MET A 1 17.86 7.58 43.37
N LYS A 2 17.31 7.63 42.13
CA LYS A 2 15.89 8.02 41.93
C LYS A 2 14.88 7.14 42.69
N LYS A 3 15.09 5.81 42.77
CA LYS A 3 14.27 4.90 43.59
C LYS A 3 14.43 5.11 45.11
N THR A 4 15.62 5.54 45.55
CA THR A 4 15.95 5.86 46.95
C THR A 4 15.21 7.11 47.45
N ILE A 5 15.03 8.11 46.57
CA ILE A 5 14.29 9.35 46.87
C ILE A 5 12.77 9.09 47.00
N TYR A 6 12.21 8.20 46.16
CA TYR A 6 10.80 7.82 46.26
C TYR A 6 10.48 7.04 47.55
N ALA A 7 11.38 6.16 48.00
CA ALA A 7 11.18 5.40 49.24
C ALA A 7 11.25 6.30 50.49
N ILE A 8 12.23 7.21 50.57
CA ILE A 8 12.39 8.13 51.70
C ILE A 8 11.28 9.20 51.72
N ALA A 9 10.86 9.72 50.55
CA ALA A 9 9.74 10.66 50.45
C ALA A 9 8.38 10.02 50.77
N SER A 10 8.20 8.73 50.46
CA SER A 10 6.99 7.99 50.84
C SER A 10 6.86 7.82 52.36
N LEU A 11 7.98 7.63 53.06
CA LEU A 11 8.03 7.50 54.52
C LEU A 11 7.80 8.83 55.26
N LEU A 12 8.17 9.98 54.67
CA LEU A 12 7.99 11.31 55.26
C LEU A 12 6.57 11.90 55.14
N SER A 13 5.69 11.29 54.34
CA SER A 13 4.29 11.72 54.19
C SER A 13 3.36 11.31 55.34
N VAL A 14 3.87 10.49 56.27
CA VAL A 14 3.17 10.06 57.48
C VAL A 14 3.81 10.78 58.67
N ALA A 15 3.01 11.51 59.44
CA ALA A 15 3.47 12.38 60.51
C ALA A 15 4.55 11.77 61.45
N GLY A 16 5.73 12.39 61.45
CA GLY A 16 6.70 12.50 62.55
C GLY A 16 6.95 11.31 63.48
N THR A 17 7.77 10.33 63.08
CA THR A 17 8.69 9.58 63.99
C THR A 17 9.57 8.60 63.20
N ILE A 18 10.69 9.06 62.65
CA ILE A 18 11.67 8.16 61.98
C ILE A 18 13.12 8.40 62.40
N GLN A 19 13.34 9.27 63.39
CA GLN A 19 14.66 9.56 63.95
C GLN A 19 15.25 8.30 64.60
N GLY A 20 16.45 7.90 64.15
CA GLY A 20 17.18 6.74 64.69
C GLY A 20 16.87 5.37 64.08
N GLN A 21 16.00 5.27 63.05
CA GLN A 21 15.77 4.00 62.35
C GLN A 21 16.90 3.65 61.37
N THR A 22 17.11 2.34 61.17
CA THR A 22 18.14 1.78 60.30
C THR A 22 17.51 1.17 59.05
N VAL A 23 18.08 1.43 57.88
CA VAL A 23 17.58 0.94 56.59
C VAL A 23 18.71 0.23 55.86
N ASP A 24 18.45 -1.00 55.40
CA ASP A 24 19.43 -1.87 54.76
C ASP A 24 19.24 -1.93 53.25
N PHE A 25 20.32 -1.77 52.48
CA PHE A 25 20.28 -1.91 51.02
C PHE A 25 21.66 -2.21 50.43
N GLY A 26 21.71 -3.08 49.42
CA GLY A 26 22.95 -3.42 48.71
C GLY A 26 23.98 -4.20 49.53
N GLY A 27 23.64 -4.63 50.75
CA GLY A 27 24.54 -5.29 51.69
C GLY A 27 24.98 -4.42 52.88
N ASP A 28 24.64 -3.12 52.89
CA ASP A 28 25.05 -2.16 53.94
C ASP A 28 23.84 -1.53 54.67
N SER A 29 24.07 -1.06 55.91
CA SER A 29 23.06 -0.50 56.82
C SER A 29 23.26 1.00 57.08
N TYR A 30 22.21 1.81 56.98
CA TYR A 30 22.25 3.27 57.15
C TYR A 30 21.34 3.75 58.29
N LYS A 31 21.76 4.73 59.09
CA LYS A 31 20.99 5.25 60.23
C LYS A 31 20.55 6.70 60.00
N VAL A 32 19.28 7.01 60.24
CA VAL A 32 18.72 8.35 60.04
C VAL A 32 19.06 9.27 61.22
N GLY A 33 19.83 10.34 60.98
CA GLY A 33 20.29 11.34 61.97
C GLY A 33 19.22 12.35 62.41
N ASN A 34 19.59 13.27 63.33
CA ASN A 34 18.69 14.29 63.89
C ASN A 34 18.28 15.33 62.85
N VAL A 35 17.01 15.31 62.43
CA VAL A 35 16.44 16.29 61.50
C VAL A 35 16.00 17.54 62.26
N ASN A 36 16.95 18.41 62.64
CA ASN A 36 16.64 19.67 63.36
C ASN A 36 17.07 20.95 62.64
N ASN A 37 17.69 20.89 61.46
CA ASN A 37 18.02 22.09 60.69
C ASN A 37 17.20 22.15 59.41
N PHE A 38 16.02 22.75 59.52
CA PHE A 38 15.30 23.30 58.37
C PHE A 38 15.94 24.63 58.00
N ASN A 39 16.53 24.75 56.82
CA ASN A 39 16.88 26.05 56.26
C ASN A 39 16.33 26.18 54.84
N ILE A 40 15.65 27.30 54.60
CA ILE A 40 14.99 27.59 53.33
C ILE A 40 15.61 28.87 52.78
N GLU A 41 16.42 28.73 51.72
CA GLU A 41 16.86 29.85 50.89
C GLU A 41 16.49 29.57 49.43
N GLY A 42 15.52 30.34 48.91
CA GLY A 42 15.09 30.25 47.51
C GLY A 42 14.33 28.98 47.13
N ASN A 43 14.59 28.43 45.93
CA ASN A 43 13.84 27.34 45.28
C ASN A 43 14.40 25.93 45.54
N THR A 44 15.13 25.75 46.64
CA THR A 44 15.92 24.54 46.90
C THR A 44 15.71 24.01 48.34
N GLN A 45 15.61 22.69 48.53
CA GLN A 45 15.57 22.02 49.85
C GLN A 45 16.77 21.08 50.05
N SER A 46 17.31 21.03 51.28
CA SER A 46 18.45 20.19 51.68
C SER A 46 18.18 19.41 52.98
N PHE A 47 18.79 18.23 53.12
CA PHE A 47 18.85 17.46 54.38
C PHE A 47 20.18 16.69 54.47
N ASP A 48 20.66 16.44 55.70
CA ASP A 48 21.91 15.72 55.95
C ASP A 48 21.67 14.21 56.17
N LEU A 49 22.54 13.37 55.58
CA LEU A 49 22.61 11.93 55.83
C LEU A 49 24.04 11.56 56.26
N GLU A 50 24.19 10.74 57.30
CA GLU A 50 25.51 10.25 57.75
C GLU A 50 25.87 8.91 57.07
N TYR A 51 27.02 8.86 56.38
CA TYR A 51 27.76 7.61 56.14
C TYR A 51 29.24 7.87 55.80
N PRO A 52 30.24 7.18 56.42
CA PRO A 52 30.21 6.31 57.60
C PRO A 52 30.31 7.16 58.89
N ILE A 53 30.63 6.58 60.07
CA ILE A 53 30.78 7.26 61.38
C ILE A 53 31.82 8.43 61.41
N SER A 54 32.21 9.03 60.29
CA SER A 54 33.20 10.11 60.27
C SER A 54 33.02 11.26 59.28
N GLU A 55 32.07 11.30 58.32
CA GLU A 55 31.89 12.50 57.47
C GLU A 55 30.43 12.74 57.01
N MET A 56 29.91 13.97 57.24
CA MET A 56 28.60 14.45 56.75
C MET A 56 28.71 15.08 55.35
N LYS A 57 27.72 14.86 54.48
CA LYS A 57 27.56 15.59 53.20
C LYS A 57 26.13 16.10 53.01
N GLU A 58 26.03 17.36 52.61
CA GLU A 58 24.77 18.07 52.29
C GLU A 58 24.36 17.83 50.82
N ILE A 59 23.06 17.63 50.55
CA ILE A 59 22.51 17.44 49.20
C ILE A 59 21.31 18.37 48.98
N THR A 60 21.24 19.05 47.83
CA THR A 60 20.25 20.11 47.54
C THR A 60 19.47 19.83 46.23
N PHE A 61 18.14 20.07 46.19
CA PHE A 61 17.29 19.84 44.99
C PHE A 61 16.38 21.02 44.62
N SER A 62 16.14 21.28 43.31
CA SER A 62 15.24 22.35 42.84
C SER A 62 13.78 21.91 42.67
N ARG A 63 12.85 22.84 42.92
CA ARG A 63 11.40 22.61 43.02
C ARG A 63 10.68 22.14 41.73
N SER A 64 11.33 22.16 40.56
CA SER A 64 10.70 21.74 39.30
C SER A 64 10.61 20.22 39.10
N ALA A 65 11.14 19.42 40.02
CA ALA A 65 11.10 17.95 39.95
C ALA A 65 9.96 17.30 40.76
N ILE A 66 9.12 18.08 41.46
CA ILE A 66 8.03 17.56 42.30
C ILE A 66 6.77 18.39 42.08
N ASP A 67 5.75 17.76 41.49
CA ASP A 67 4.41 18.32 41.38
C ASP A 67 3.65 18.10 42.70
N PHE A 68 3.47 19.18 43.47
CA PHE A 68 2.77 19.18 44.75
C PHE A 68 1.23 19.27 44.61
N ASN A 69 0.68 19.27 43.39
CA ASN A 69 -0.77 19.28 43.18
C ASN A 69 -1.43 17.89 43.19
N LYS A 70 -0.68 16.82 43.46
CA LYS A 70 -1.30 15.57 43.95
C LYS A 70 -1.52 15.66 45.46
N ALA A 71 -2.41 16.57 45.86
CA ALA A 71 -3.22 16.33 47.05
C ALA A 71 -3.96 15.00 46.83
N ASP A 72 -4.01 14.16 47.86
CA ASP A 72 -4.62 12.83 47.85
C ASP A 72 -5.83 12.76 46.92
N LYS A 73 -5.68 12.05 45.79
CA LYS A 73 -6.83 11.51 45.08
C LYS A 73 -7.49 10.59 46.10
N LYS A 74 -8.61 11.05 46.69
CA LYS A 74 -9.67 10.16 47.20
C LYS A 74 -9.69 8.96 46.24
N THR A 75 -9.44 7.75 46.72
CA THR A 75 -9.68 6.55 45.91
C THR A 75 -11.10 6.65 45.42
N SER A 76 -11.27 6.99 44.14
CA SER A 76 -12.57 7.28 43.58
C SER A 76 -13.36 5.97 43.66
N GLY A 77 -14.54 6.04 44.27
CA GLY A 77 -15.37 4.86 44.55
C GLY A 77 -15.99 4.25 43.29
N ASN A 78 -15.54 4.68 42.11
CA ASN A 78 -16.10 4.39 40.80
C ASN A 78 -15.03 3.97 39.78
N GLU A 79 -14.00 3.21 40.17
CA GLU A 79 -12.98 2.71 39.23
C GLU A 79 -13.15 1.23 38.91
N ILE A 80 -12.85 0.85 37.67
CA ILE A 80 -12.57 -0.55 37.29
C ILE A 80 -11.10 -0.84 37.59
N LYS A 81 -10.85 -1.87 38.39
CA LYS A 81 -9.51 -2.30 38.85
C LYS A 81 -8.93 -3.43 38.00
N SER A 82 -9.78 -4.27 37.43
CA SER A 82 -9.40 -5.30 36.48
C SER A 82 -10.54 -5.53 35.50
N PHE A 83 -10.22 -5.93 34.28
CA PHE A 83 -11.17 -6.28 33.25
C PHE A 83 -10.58 -7.40 32.40
N SER A 84 -11.38 -8.40 32.05
CA SER A 84 -10.94 -9.56 31.25
C SER A 84 -12.16 -10.23 30.61
N PHE A 85 -11.94 -10.99 29.53
CA PHE A 85 -12.88 -12.03 29.11
C PHE A 85 -12.29 -13.39 29.41
N ARG A 86 -13.11 -14.27 29.99
CA ARG A 86 -12.69 -15.60 30.42
C ARG A 86 -13.46 -16.68 29.70
N THR A 87 -12.77 -17.71 29.22
CA THR A 87 -13.38 -18.84 28.51
C THR A 87 -14.42 -19.53 29.36
N GLU A 88 -14.19 -19.70 30.67
CA GLU A 88 -15.13 -20.33 31.59
C GLU A 88 -16.47 -19.58 31.75
N CYS A 89 -16.49 -18.28 31.45
CA CYS A 89 -17.72 -17.47 31.50
C CYS A 89 -18.48 -17.49 30.17
N ASN A 90 -17.79 -17.81 29.07
CA ASN A 90 -18.22 -17.52 27.71
C ASN A 90 -18.49 -18.77 26.84
N ASN A 91 -18.40 -19.98 27.39
CA ASN A 91 -18.91 -21.24 26.81
C ASN A 91 -18.68 -21.39 25.29
N GLY A 92 -17.44 -21.23 24.83
CA GLY A 92 -17.05 -21.41 23.42
C GLY A 92 -17.32 -20.23 22.48
N LYS A 93 -17.79 -19.08 23.01
CA LYS A 93 -17.89 -17.82 22.24
C LYS A 93 -16.54 -17.11 22.06
N ILE A 94 -15.58 -17.42 22.93
CA ILE A 94 -14.17 -17.05 22.86
C ILE A 94 -13.35 -18.29 23.19
N PHE A 95 -12.14 -18.39 22.64
CA PHE A 95 -11.27 -19.57 22.80
C PHE A 95 -10.10 -19.35 23.74
N ASP A 96 -9.84 -18.11 24.18
CA ASP A 96 -8.75 -17.86 25.12
C ASP A 96 -9.14 -16.82 26.16
N TYR A 97 -8.33 -16.79 27.22
CA TYR A 97 -8.34 -15.77 28.24
C TYR A 97 -7.74 -14.47 27.68
N SER A 98 -8.50 -13.38 27.79
CA SER A 98 -8.08 -12.07 27.29
C SER A 98 -8.11 -11.03 28.40
N ASP A 99 -6.95 -10.58 28.83
CA ASP A 99 -6.81 -9.47 29.79
C ASP A 99 -7.05 -8.11 29.12
N GLY A 100 -7.83 -7.27 29.78
CA GLY A 100 -8.02 -5.88 29.40
C GLY A 100 -6.91 -4.98 29.94
N LYS A 101 -6.28 -4.21 29.06
CA LYS A 101 -5.33 -3.16 29.41
C LYS A 101 -6.11 -1.88 29.72
N ILE A 102 -6.07 -1.45 30.99
CA ILE A 102 -6.73 -0.21 31.44
C ILE A 102 -5.74 0.95 31.35
N LYS A 103 -6.04 1.96 30.53
CA LYS A 103 -5.22 3.17 30.37
C LYS A 103 -6.11 4.42 30.36
N GLY A 104 -6.14 5.12 31.50
CA GLY A 104 -7.07 6.22 31.69
C GLY A 104 -8.51 5.71 31.68
N ASP A 105 -9.32 6.23 30.78
CA ASP A 105 -10.73 5.88 30.62
C ASP A 105 -10.96 4.80 29.55
N GLU A 106 -9.90 4.29 28.92
CA GLU A 106 -10.01 3.22 27.93
C GLU A 106 -9.62 1.86 28.53
N ILE A 107 -10.40 0.83 28.19
CA ILE A 107 -10.09 -0.57 28.45
C ILE A 107 -9.98 -1.28 27.11
N SER A 108 -8.77 -1.64 26.72
CA SER A 108 -8.45 -2.28 25.45
C SER A 108 -8.26 -3.78 25.64
N VAL A 109 -9.03 -4.61 24.93
CA VAL A 109 -9.00 -6.07 25.07
C VAL A 109 -8.83 -6.74 23.70
N PHE A 110 -7.74 -7.50 23.56
CA PHE A 110 -7.49 -8.31 22.37
C PHE A 110 -8.18 -9.67 22.51
N ILE A 111 -9.12 -9.98 21.61
CA ILE A 111 -9.78 -11.29 21.53
C ILE A 111 -9.47 -11.91 20.17
N PRO A 112 -8.65 -12.98 20.10
CA PRO A 112 -8.26 -13.60 18.84
C PRO A 112 -9.45 -14.14 18.03
N TYR A 113 -10.52 -14.55 18.71
CA TYR A 113 -11.75 -15.02 18.09
C TYR A 113 -12.98 -14.57 18.89
N TYR A 114 -13.94 -14.03 18.16
CA TYR A 114 -15.23 -13.63 18.67
C TYR A 114 -16.33 -14.07 17.70
N ASP A 115 -17.32 -14.82 18.19
CA ASP A 115 -18.43 -15.33 17.37
C ASP A 115 -19.49 -14.27 17.01
N GLY A 116 -19.29 -13.01 17.44
CA GLY A 116 -20.24 -11.90 17.25
C GLY A 116 -21.40 -11.88 18.25
N GLY A 117 -21.48 -12.85 19.17
CA GLY A 117 -22.55 -12.98 20.16
C GLY A 117 -22.26 -12.25 21.47
N ALA A 118 -23.26 -12.09 22.34
CA ALA A 118 -23.00 -11.43 23.64
C ALA A 118 -21.98 -12.22 24.50
N ILE A 119 -20.89 -11.57 24.91
CA ILE A 119 -19.83 -12.12 25.79
C ILE A 119 -19.79 -11.41 27.13
N LYS A 120 -19.41 -12.13 28.18
CA LYS A 120 -19.43 -11.73 29.58
C LYS A 120 -18.04 -11.33 30.03
N ALA A 121 -17.91 -10.07 30.46
CA ALA A 121 -16.69 -9.55 31.04
C ALA A 121 -16.55 -9.96 32.52
N SER A 122 -15.35 -10.36 32.90
CA SER A 122 -14.92 -10.57 34.28
C SER A 122 -14.09 -9.36 34.72
N PHE A 123 -14.62 -8.60 35.67
CA PHE A 123 -14.01 -7.37 36.17
C PHE A 123 -14.10 -7.25 37.70
N THR A 124 -13.22 -6.44 38.27
CA THR A 124 -13.31 -5.95 39.66
C THR A 124 -13.49 -4.44 39.60
N ALA A 125 -14.45 -3.89 40.35
CA ALA A 125 -14.70 -2.45 40.40
C ALA A 125 -14.94 -1.97 41.84
N THR A 126 -14.66 -0.70 42.12
CA THR A 126 -14.92 -0.09 43.45
C THR A 126 -16.36 0.39 43.62
N GLY A 127 -17.14 0.45 42.54
CA GLY A 127 -18.56 0.82 42.53
C GLY A 127 -19.42 -0.13 41.69
N THR A 128 -20.70 0.23 41.51
CA THR A 128 -21.66 -0.56 40.73
C THR A 128 -21.52 -0.25 39.25
N VAL A 129 -21.36 -1.29 38.42
CA VAL A 129 -21.10 -1.13 36.98
C VAL A 129 -22.39 -1.23 36.17
N TYR A 130 -22.55 -0.40 35.15
CA TYR A 130 -23.68 -0.36 34.23
C TYR A 130 -23.21 -0.28 32.78
N VAL A 131 -23.96 -0.93 31.89
CA VAL A 131 -23.85 -0.78 30.43
C VAL A 131 -25.26 -0.56 29.91
N ASN A 132 -25.48 0.49 29.12
CA ASN A 132 -26.80 0.89 28.61
C ASN A 132 -27.88 0.97 29.72
N GLY A 133 -27.50 1.45 30.90
CA GLY A 133 -28.40 1.55 32.06
C GLY A 133 -28.71 0.22 32.78
N ILE A 134 -28.21 -0.91 32.29
CA ILE A 134 -28.37 -2.23 32.91
C ILE A 134 -27.19 -2.52 33.82
N GLN A 135 -27.47 -2.86 35.08
CA GLN A 135 -26.44 -3.24 36.04
C GLN A 135 -25.70 -4.51 35.59
N GLN A 136 -24.38 -4.44 35.59
CA GLN A 136 -23.48 -5.51 35.15
C GLN A 136 -22.98 -6.32 36.36
N LYS A 137 -23.00 -7.64 36.22
CA LYS A 137 -22.41 -8.56 37.19
C LYS A 137 -21.24 -9.29 36.52
N SER A 138 -20.07 -9.17 37.14
CA SER A 138 -18.81 -9.78 36.68
C SER A 138 -18.96 -11.28 36.39
N GLY A 139 -18.53 -11.71 35.20
CA GLY A 139 -18.65 -13.09 34.70
C GLY A 139 -20.07 -13.55 34.34
N VAL A 140 -21.09 -12.68 34.48
CA VAL A 140 -22.51 -13.06 34.34
C VAL A 140 -23.22 -12.24 33.26
N SER A 141 -23.12 -10.91 33.30
CA SER A 141 -23.78 -10.03 32.32
C SER A 141 -23.02 -10.04 30.99
N GLY A 142 -23.75 -10.26 29.88
CA GLY A 142 -23.17 -10.33 28.54
C GLY A 142 -23.50 -9.11 27.70
N ASN A 143 -22.51 -8.60 26.96
CA ASN A 143 -22.65 -7.47 26.03
C ASN A 143 -22.11 -7.87 24.64
N VAL A 144 -22.59 -7.20 23.59
CA VAL A 144 -22.10 -7.36 22.22
C VAL A 144 -21.09 -6.25 21.94
N TYR A 145 -19.93 -6.62 21.38
CA TYR A 145 -18.81 -5.69 21.16
C TYR A 145 -18.53 -5.52 19.66
N ASN A 146 -19.55 -5.13 18.90
CA ASN A 146 -19.42 -4.79 17.47
C ASN A 146 -19.00 -3.32 17.27
N GLY A 147 -18.27 -2.79 18.26
CA GLY A 147 -17.95 -1.37 18.46
C GLY A 147 -17.65 -1.12 19.94
N ASP A 148 -17.30 0.12 20.26
CA ASP A 148 -16.97 0.55 21.62
C ASP A 148 -18.18 0.41 22.58
N VAL A 149 -17.94 -0.12 23.78
CA VAL A 149 -18.98 -0.30 24.80
C VAL A 149 -18.66 0.52 26.04
N GLU A 150 -19.58 1.43 26.42
CA GLU A 150 -19.43 2.23 27.63
C GLU A 150 -19.78 1.46 28.91
N TYR A 151 -18.79 1.33 29.80
CA TYR A 151 -18.93 0.81 31.15
C TYR A 151 -18.96 1.97 32.15
N LYS A 152 -20.12 2.22 32.76
CA LYS A 152 -20.32 3.29 33.75
C LYS A 152 -20.24 2.71 35.16
N VAL A 153 -19.26 3.15 35.95
CA VAL A 153 -19.15 2.77 37.36
C VAL A 153 -19.74 3.89 38.21
N VAL A 154 -20.65 3.53 39.11
CA VAL A 154 -21.33 4.46 40.01
C VAL A 154 -20.90 4.16 41.45
N ASP A 155 -20.35 5.15 42.14
CA ASP A 155 -19.98 5.02 43.54
C ASP A 155 -21.18 5.17 44.49
N ASN A 156 -20.94 5.03 45.80
CA ASN A 156 -21.97 5.15 46.83
C ASN A 156 -22.55 6.58 46.97
N ASP A 157 -21.86 7.58 46.44
CA ASP A 157 -22.27 8.99 46.47
C ASP A 157 -23.00 9.40 45.17
N GLY A 158 -23.12 8.47 44.20
CA GLY A 158 -23.78 8.70 42.91
C GLY A 158 -22.88 9.29 41.82
N ASN A 159 -21.56 9.40 42.05
CA ASN A 159 -20.62 9.89 41.04
C ASN A 159 -20.35 8.81 40.00
N ILE A 160 -20.27 9.22 38.74
CA ILE A 160 -20.12 8.31 37.60
C ILE A 160 -18.74 8.48 36.97
N HIS A 161 -18.05 7.36 36.73
CA HIS A 161 -16.88 7.29 35.85
C HIS A 161 -17.21 6.34 34.69
N THR A 162 -17.04 6.82 33.46
CA THR A 162 -17.25 6.04 32.25
C THR A 162 -15.93 5.51 31.72
N TYR A 163 -15.87 4.22 31.45
CA TYR A 163 -14.82 3.57 30.70
C TYR A 163 -15.32 3.19 29.30
N THR A 164 -14.52 3.43 28.27
CA THR A 164 -14.76 2.93 26.92
C THR A 164 -14.05 1.60 26.75
N VAL A 165 -14.79 0.51 26.63
CA VAL A 165 -14.24 -0.83 26.39
C VAL A 165 -14.15 -1.08 24.90
N LYS A 166 -12.92 -1.26 24.40
CA LYS A 166 -12.61 -1.58 23.01
C LYS A 166 -12.20 -3.03 22.91
N VAL A 167 -12.91 -3.79 22.10
CA VAL A 167 -12.56 -5.17 21.77
C VAL A 167 -12.08 -5.21 20.34
N TYR A 168 -10.87 -5.72 20.13
CA TYR A 168 -10.27 -5.85 18.81
C TYR A 168 -9.66 -7.25 18.65
N ASN A 169 -9.54 -7.69 17.39
CA ASN A 169 -8.81 -8.90 17.02
C ASN A 169 -7.55 -8.50 16.23
N SER A 170 -6.86 -9.46 15.61
CA SER A 170 -5.63 -9.17 14.88
C SER A 170 -5.84 -8.62 13.46
N GLY A 171 -7.09 -8.57 12.97
CA GLY A 171 -7.38 -8.26 11.57
C GLY A 171 -7.02 -9.38 10.58
N LEU A 172 -6.39 -10.47 11.03
CA LEU A 172 -6.01 -11.60 10.19
C LEU A 172 -7.19 -12.57 9.99
N PRO A 173 -7.25 -13.30 8.86
CA PRO A 173 -8.11 -14.46 8.73
C PRO A 173 -7.83 -15.51 9.81
N ILE A 174 -8.87 -16.20 10.24
CA ILE A 174 -8.81 -17.17 11.33
C ILE A 174 -9.05 -18.56 10.78
N ILE A 175 -8.11 -19.47 10.98
CA ILE A 175 -8.26 -20.90 10.74
C ILE A 175 -8.68 -21.58 12.03
N ARG A 176 -9.84 -22.24 11.98
CA ARG A 176 -10.38 -23.07 13.04
C ARG A 176 -10.30 -24.54 12.67
N ILE A 177 -9.72 -25.31 13.58
CA ILE A 177 -9.57 -26.76 13.51
C ILE A 177 -10.31 -27.38 14.69
N ASP A 178 -11.44 -28.04 14.46
CA ASP A 178 -12.19 -28.73 15.52
C ASP A 178 -11.60 -30.13 15.80
N GLY A 179 -10.35 -30.16 16.25
CA GLY A 179 -9.59 -31.37 16.60
C GLY A 179 -8.94 -31.27 17.99
N PRO A 180 -8.25 -32.33 18.45
CA PRO A 180 -7.56 -32.31 19.74
C PRO A 180 -6.50 -31.19 19.79
N ALA A 181 -6.48 -30.43 20.89
CA ALA A 181 -5.61 -29.27 21.07
C ALA A 181 -4.10 -29.60 21.07
N ASP A 182 -3.74 -30.85 21.39
CA ASP A 182 -2.36 -31.34 21.42
C ASP A 182 -2.16 -32.48 20.39
N MET A 183 -1.83 -32.13 19.15
CA MET A 183 -1.51 -33.11 18.10
C MET A 183 -0.03 -33.52 18.14
N ALA A 184 0.30 -34.51 18.98
CA ALA A 184 1.68 -35.02 19.08
C ALA A 184 2.05 -36.09 18.03
N SER A 185 1.05 -36.76 17.44
CA SER A 185 1.27 -37.88 16.50
C SER A 185 1.62 -37.39 15.09
N LYS A 186 2.72 -37.91 14.51
CA LYS A 186 3.12 -37.69 13.10
C LYS A 186 2.36 -38.56 12.09
N VAL A 187 1.36 -39.32 12.55
CA VAL A 187 0.49 -40.14 11.71
C VAL A 187 -0.76 -39.33 11.39
N TRP A 188 -1.23 -39.40 10.13
CA TRP A 188 -2.51 -38.83 9.73
C TRP A 188 -3.64 -39.52 10.50
N ASN A 189 -4.16 -38.87 11.54
CA ASN A 189 -5.16 -39.47 12.43
C ASN A 189 -6.33 -38.52 12.66
N GLY A 190 -7.52 -38.97 12.26
CA GLY A 190 -8.77 -38.23 12.42
C GLY A 190 -8.97 -37.16 11.34
N GLU A 191 -10.23 -36.96 10.97
CA GLU A 191 -10.66 -35.93 10.03
C GLU A 191 -11.51 -34.92 10.79
N TYR A 192 -11.06 -33.68 10.83
CA TYR A 192 -11.63 -32.62 11.67
C TYR A 192 -12.24 -31.51 10.82
N PRO A 193 -13.33 -30.86 11.26
CA PRO A 193 -13.78 -29.62 10.64
C PRO A 193 -12.64 -28.59 10.56
N PHE A 194 -12.46 -28.02 9.38
CA PHE A 194 -11.43 -27.04 9.06
C PHE A 194 -12.10 -25.85 8.37
N THR A 195 -12.15 -24.71 9.06
CA THR A 195 -12.86 -23.52 8.58
C THR A 195 -11.92 -22.33 8.59
N MET A 196 -11.92 -21.54 7.53
CA MET A 196 -11.28 -20.23 7.50
C MET A 196 -12.37 -19.15 7.51
N THR A 197 -12.24 -18.17 8.39
CA THR A 197 -13.11 -16.99 8.44
C THR A 197 -12.28 -15.72 8.28
N SER A 198 -12.91 -14.62 7.85
CA SER A 198 -12.30 -13.29 7.99
C SER A 198 -12.22 -12.90 9.46
N ALA A 199 -11.52 -11.82 9.76
CA ALA A 199 -11.46 -11.24 11.10
C ALA A 199 -12.87 -10.86 11.61
N GLU A 200 -13.78 -10.46 10.72
CA GLU A 200 -15.18 -10.12 11.04
C GLU A 200 -16.10 -11.34 11.15
N GLY A 201 -15.56 -12.56 11.05
CA GLY A 201 -16.31 -13.81 11.21
C GLY A 201 -17.02 -14.31 9.95
N LYS A 202 -16.81 -13.68 8.78
CA LYS A 202 -17.36 -14.18 7.51
C LYS A 202 -16.64 -15.48 7.13
N THR A 203 -17.37 -16.55 6.85
CA THR A 203 -16.75 -17.79 6.34
C THR A 203 -16.13 -17.56 4.97
N LEU A 204 -14.82 -17.79 4.86
CA LEU A 204 -14.03 -17.70 3.63
C LEU A 204 -13.86 -19.09 2.99
N ALA A 205 -13.64 -20.11 3.81
CA ALA A 205 -13.53 -21.50 3.34
C ALA A 205 -14.03 -22.48 4.41
N LYS A 206 -14.62 -23.60 3.98
CA LYS A 206 -15.08 -24.65 4.89
C LYS A 206 -14.91 -26.04 4.28
N THR A 207 -14.19 -26.89 5.00
CA THR A 207 -13.94 -28.30 4.65
C THR A 207 -13.77 -29.13 5.92
N THR A 208 -13.46 -30.40 5.75
CA THR A 208 -12.82 -31.24 6.76
C THR A 208 -11.38 -31.52 6.33
N ALA A 209 -10.49 -31.78 7.29
CA ALA A 209 -9.09 -32.08 7.02
C ALA A 209 -8.48 -33.06 8.03
N GLU A 210 -7.60 -33.93 7.54
CA GLU A 210 -6.61 -34.63 8.35
C GLU A 210 -5.44 -33.67 8.61
N ILE A 211 -4.86 -33.71 9.81
CA ILE A 211 -3.77 -32.79 10.20
C ILE A 211 -2.72 -33.59 10.98
N LYS A 212 -1.45 -33.26 10.76
CA LYS A 212 -0.33 -33.82 11.53
C LYS A 212 0.80 -32.79 11.65
N PRO A 213 1.64 -32.84 12.69
CA PRO A 213 2.87 -32.07 12.73
C PRO A 213 3.76 -32.36 11.52
N LYS A 214 4.44 -31.32 11.01
CA LYS A 214 5.54 -31.49 10.05
C LYS A 214 6.77 -32.05 10.79
N GLY A 215 7.51 -32.96 10.15
CA GLY A 215 8.74 -33.51 10.74
C GLY A 215 9.84 -32.45 10.88
N GLY A 216 10.79 -32.66 11.80
CA GLY A 216 12.01 -31.84 11.94
C GLY A 216 12.08 -30.89 13.15
N GLN A 217 10.95 -30.59 13.82
CA GLN A 217 10.89 -29.64 14.96
C GLN A 217 10.38 -30.27 16.27
N ASP A 218 10.79 -31.51 16.57
CA ASP A 218 10.27 -32.24 17.74
C ASP A 218 10.58 -31.55 19.09
N SER A 219 11.60 -30.68 19.12
CA SER A 219 12.02 -29.88 20.27
C SER A 219 11.18 -28.62 20.52
N HIS A 220 10.38 -28.15 19.56
CA HIS A 220 9.59 -26.93 19.71
C HIS A 220 8.20 -27.19 20.27
N THR A 221 7.74 -26.28 21.13
CA THR A 221 6.39 -26.30 21.71
C THR A 221 5.34 -25.83 20.70
N LYS A 222 5.67 -24.82 19.88
CA LYS A 222 4.92 -24.41 18.69
C LYS A 222 5.43 -25.19 17.49
N ARG A 223 4.54 -25.77 16.70
CA ARG A 223 4.89 -26.70 15.60
C ARG A 223 4.26 -26.29 14.29
N ASP A 224 4.94 -26.60 13.21
CA ASP A 224 4.41 -26.61 11.85
C ASP A 224 3.42 -27.77 11.65
N PHE A 225 2.42 -27.58 10.80
CA PHE A 225 1.43 -28.62 10.48
C PHE A 225 1.27 -28.85 8.98
N ASN A 226 1.22 -30.13 8.59
CA ASN A 226 0.71 -30.55 7.29
C ASN A 226 -0.81 -30.72 7.38
N VAL A 227 -1.54 -30.14 6.42
CA VAL A 227 -3.00 -30.19 6.35
C VAL A 227 -3.42 -30.90 5.07
N LYS A 228 -4.30 -31.87 5.21
CA LYS A 228 -4.90 -32.67 4.13
C LYS A 228 -6.42 -32.48 4.13
N CYS A 229 -6.93 -31.58 3.31
CA CYS A 229 -8.37 -31.39 3.14
C CYS A 229 -9.00 -32.59 2.44
N SER A 230 -10.22 -32.95 2.84
CA SER A 230 -11.02 -34.04 2.25
C SER A 230 -11.35 -33.80 0.77
N LYS A 231 -11.55 -32.53 0.40
CA LYS A 231 -11.75 -32.04 -0.98
C LYS A 231 -10.80 -30.90 -1.32
N LYS A 232 -10.56 -30.66 -2.62
CA LYS A 232 -9.80 -29.49 -3.09
C LYS A 232 -10.52 -28.24 -2.59
N THR A 233 -9.84 -27.44 -1.80
CA THR A 233 -10.37 -26.23 -1.15
C THR A 233 -9.40 -25.10 -1.44
N ALA A 234 -9.88 -23.92 -1.79
CA ALA A 234 -9.07 -22.70 -1.92
C ALA A 234 -9.13 -21.93 -0.59
N PHE A 235 -8.03 -21.28 -0.24
CA PHE A 235 -7.92 -20.37 0.90
C PHE A 235 -7.35 -19.06 0.37
N GLY A 236 -8.10 -17.96 0.55
CA GLY A 236 -7.78 -16.68 -0.08
C GLY A 236 -7.77 -16.81 -1.60
N ASP A 237 -6.78 -16.19 -2.24
CA ASP A 237 -6.57 -16.23 -3.69
C ASP A 237 -5.70 -17.43 -4.14
N MET A 238 -5.33 -18.33 -3.23
CA MET A 238 -4.48 -19.47 -3.54
C MET A 238 -5.24 -20.58 -4.28
N ALA A 239 -4.56 -21.26 -5.20
CA ALA A 239 -5.16 -22.30 -6.03
C ALA A 239 -5.75 -23.46 -5.22
N LYS A 240 -6.96 -23.92 -5.57
CA LYS A 240 -7.67 -24.98 -4.84
C LYS A 240 -6.83 -26.27 -4.76
N ASN A 241 -6.59 -26.76 -3.55
CA ASN A 241 -5.82 -27.98 -3.35
C ASN A 241 -6.30 -28.75 -2.11
N LYS A 242 -5.86 -30.01 -1.99
CA LYS A 242 -6.05 -30.83 -0.79
C LYS A 242 -4.90 -30.69 0.20
N ARG A 243 -3.73 -30.16 -0.20
CA ARG A 243 -2.51 -30.14 0.62
C ARG A 243 -2.06 -28.71 0.90
N TRP A 244 -1.90 -28.41 2.19
CA TRP A 244 -1.54 -27.11 2.71
C TRP A 244 -0.55 -27.26 3.87
N ILE A 245 0.19 -26.21 4.17
CA ILE A 245 1.10 -26.15 5.31
C ILE A 245 0.71 -24.94 6.18
N LEU A 246 0.69 -25.14 7.49
CA LEU A 246 0.68 -24.06 8.47
C LEU A 246 2.10 -23.96 9.03
N LEU A 247 2.85 -22.95 8.57
CA LEU A 247 4.19 -22.67 9.06
C LEU A 247 4.11 -21.81 10.33
N SER A 248 4.72 -22.31 11.41
CA SER A 248 4.74 -21.65 12.71
C SER A 248 5.72 -20.47 12.76
N ASN A 249 6.71 -20.48 11.86
CA ASN A 249 7.86 -19.58 11.82
C ASN A 249 8.56 -19.45 13.18
N VAL A 250 8.57 -20.52 13.99
CA VAL A 250 9.06 -20.49 15.37
C VAL A 250 10.55 -20.11 15.47
N ASP A 251 11.34 -20.43 14.44
CA ASP A 251 12.76 -20.11 14.36
C ASP A 251 13.04 -18.72 13.75
N ASP A 252 12.01 -18.05 13.24
CA ASP A 252 12.09 -16.69 12.69
C ASP A 252 11.37 -15.71 13.61
N ALA A 253 12.14 -14.97 14.41
CA ALA A 253 11.58 -13.99 15.34
C ALA A 253 10.86 -12.82 14.65
N SER A 254 11.10 -12.58 13.36
CA SER A 254 10.31 -11.62 12.57
C SER A 254 8.98 -12.21 12.12
N MET A 255 8.92 -13.53 11.93
CA MET A 255 7.82 -14.27 11.29
C MET A 255 7.61 -13.94 9.80
N LEU A 256 8.43 -13.05 9.22
CA LEU A 256 8.26 -12.49 7.88
C LEU A 256 9.08 -13.22 6.80
N ARG A 257 10.20 -13.86 7.14
CA ARG A 257 11.23 -14.27 6.17
C ARG A 257 10.75 -15.31 5.17
N ALA A 258 9.95 -16.29 5.62
CA ALA A 258 9.34 -17.27 4.73
C ALA A 258 8.45 -16.58 3.67
N LYS A 259 7.60 -15.64 4.10
CA LYS A 259 6.71 -14.88 3.20
C LYS A 259 7.49 -13.99 2.25
N VAL A 260 8.49 -13.27 2.76
CA VAL A 260 9.41 -12.44 1.95
C VAL A 260 10.09 -13.27 0.86
N GLY A 261 10.60 -14.45 1.22
CA GLY A 261 11.21 -15.36 0.24
C GLY A 261 10.21 -15.84 -0.81
N PHE A 262 9.01 -16.26 -0.40
CA PHE A 262 7.96 -16.69 -1.35
C PHE A 262 7.55 -15.57 -2.31
N ASP A 263 7.35 -14.37 -1.81
CA ASP A 263 6.90 -13.24 -2.64
C ASP A 263 8.03 -12.75 -3.56
N LEU A 264 9.29 -12.72 -3.10
CA LEU A 264 10.45 -12.53 -3.99
C LEU A 264 10.47 -13.55 -5.14
N GLY A 265 10.22 -14.82 -4.82
CA GLY A 265 10.17 -15.86 -5.84
C GLY A 265 9.00 -15.75 -6.81
N LYS A 266 7.96 -14.97 -6.52
CA LYS A 266 6.88 -14.66 -7.46
C LYS A 266 7.20 -13.46 -8.35
N GLU A 267 7.88 -12.45 -7.81
CA GLU A 267 8.36 -11.30 -8.58
C GLU A 267 9.37 -11.73 -9.67
N LEU A 268 10.12 -12.79 -9.42
CA LEU A 268 11.09 -13.36 -10.36
C LEU A 268 10.42 -14.34 -11.36
N THR A 269 9.90 -13.76 -12.45
CA THR A 269 9.01 -14.42 -13.42
C THR A 269 9.57 -15.59 -14.23
N GLY A 270 10.86 -15.91 -14.12
CA GLY A 270 11.51 -17.05 -14.78
C GLY A 270 11.21 -18.38 -14.11
N MET A 271 10.77 -18.39 -12.85
CA MET A 271 10.26 -19.59 -12.18
C MET A 271 8.79 -19.84 -12.56
N SER A 272 8.40 -21.08 -12.86
CA SER A 272 7.02 -21.38 -13.27
C SER A 272 6.01 -21.28 -12.13
N TRP A 273 6.47 -21.48 -10.90
CA TRP A 273 5.68 -21.40 -9.68
C TRP A 273 6.56 -21.30 -8.43
N THR A 274 6.10 -20.51 -7.46
CA THR A 274 6.60 -20.43 -6.07
C THR A 274 5.37 -20.41 -5.16
N PRO A 275 5.41 -21.03 -3.96
CA PRO A 275 4.26 -21.08 -3.07
C PRO A 275 3.62 -19.73 -2.80
N SER A 276 2.30 -19.67 -2.88
CA SER A 276 1.55 -18.57 -2.29
C SER A 276 1.36 -18.78 -0.79
N SER A 277 1.21 -17.66 -0.05
CA SER A 277 1.08 -17.69 1.40
C SER A 277 0.32 -16.50 1.96
N GLU A 278 -0.33 -16.71 3.11
CA GLU A 278 -1.19 -15.76 3.82
C GLU A 278 -1.01 -15.88 5.33
N PHE A 279 -0.89 -14.75 6.04
CA PHE A 279 -0.85 -14.75 7.50
C PHE A 279 -2.23 -15.05 8.06
N VAL A 280 -2.29 -15.94 9.05
CA VAL A 280 -3.54 -16.38 9.67
C VAL A 280 -3.39 -16.53 11.17
N GLU A 281 -4.46 -16.34 11.91
CA GLU A 281 -4.59 -16.86 13.27
C GLU A 281 -4.99 -18.33 13.23
N VAL A 282 -4.40 -19.16 14.08
CA VAL A 282 -4.79 -20.57 14.19
C VAL A 282 -5.42 -20.85 15.55
N VAL A 283 -6.60 -21.46 15.51
CA VAL A 283 -7.30 -22.00 16.68
C VAL A 283 -7.51 -23.50 16.48
N MET A 284 -7.12 -24.30 17.47
CA MET A 284 -7.26 -25.75 17.46
C MET A 284 -8.01 -26.23 18.71
N GLY A 285 -9.21 -26.78 18.51
CA GLY A 285 -10.15 -27.03 19.59
C GLY A 285 -10.51 -25.73 20.30
N ASP A 286 -10.33 -25.71 21.63
CA ASP A 286 -10.53 -24.53 22.47
C ASP A 286 -9.23 -23.77 22.75
N ARG A 287 -8.18 -23.94 21.92
CA ARG A 287 -6.86 -23.34 22.16
C ARG A 287 -6.45 -22.43 21.00
N HIS A 288 -6.09 -21.19 21.31
CA HIS A 288 -5.42 -20.29 20.38
C HIS A 288 -3.92 -20.65 20.28
N LEU A 289 -3.42 -20.80 19.05
CA LEU A 289 -2.02 -21.15 18.77
C LEU A 289 -1.19 -19.95 18.29
N GLY A 290 -1.82 -18.78 18.12
CA GLY A 290 -1.18 -17.57 17.61
C GLY A 290 -1.09 -17.53 16.08
N THR A 291 -0.24 -16.63 15.58
CA THR A 291 -0.02 -16.37 14.16
C THR A 291 0.68 -17.53 13.47
N TYR A 292 0.22 -17.90 12.28
CA TYR A 292 0.88 -18.83 11.37
C TYR A 292 0.94 -18.22 9.97
N LEU A 293 1.81 -18.77 9.13
CA LEU A 293 1.77 -18.54 7.69
C LEU A 293 1.14 -19.76 7.03
N LEU A 294 -0.10 -19.61 6.55
CA LEU A 294 -0.72 -20.61 5.68
C LEU A 294 -0.04 -20.53 4.32
N CYS A 295 0.47 -21.65 3.81
CA CYS A 295 1.08 -21.67 2.49
C CYS A 295 0.78 -22.94 1.69
N GLU A 296 1.01 -22.84 0.39
CA GLU A 296 0.90 -23.95 -0.53
C GLU A 296 2.02 -24.99 -0.32
N GLN A 297 1.66 -26.28 -0.33
CA GLN A 297 2.64 -27.37 -0.37
C GLN A 297 3.13 -27.59 -1.81
N ILE A 298 4.45 -27.81 -1.97
CA ILE A 298 5.08 -28.20 -3.24
C ILE A 298 4.47 -29.53 -3.70
N ARG A 299 3.67 -29.47 -4.77
CA ARG A 299 2.92 -30.60 -5.34
C ARG A 299 2.66 -30.36 -6.82
N VAL A 300 2.64 -31.44 -7.59
CA VAL A 300 2.15 -31.43 -8.96
C VAL A 300 0.64 -31.28 -8.93
N SER A 301 0.15 -30.12 -9.37
CA SER A 301 -1.29 -29.86 -9.45
C SER A 301 -1.57 -28.61 -10.25
N GLU A 302 -2.75 -28.56 -10.88
CA GLU A 302 -3.27 -27.38 -11.54
C GLU A 302 -3.22 -26.15 -10.61
N GLY A 303 -2.58 -25.07 -11.08
CA GLY A 303 -2.37 -23.84 -10.31
C GLY A 303 -1.13 -23.84 -9.40
N ARG A 304 -0.37 -24.95 -9.34
CA ARG A 304 0.94 -25.05 -8.67
C ARG A 304 2.03 -25.44 -9.68
N VAL A 305 2.80 -26.50 -9.41
CA VAL A 305 3.80 -27.04 -10.33
C VAL A 305 3.11 -27.66 -11.55
N LYS A 306 3.54 -27.30 -12.77
CA LYS A 306 2.89 -27.59 -14.06
C LYS A 306 3.70 -28.62 -14.87
N GLU A 307 4.07 -29.73 -14.27
CA GLU A 307 4.88 -30.77 -14.90
C GLU A 307 4.53 -32.13 -14.29
N ASP A 308 4.98 -33.22 -14.92
CA ASP A 308 4.61 -34.58 -14.51
C ASP A 308 5.22 -34.98 -13.15
N ALA A 309 6.31 -34.34 -12.74
CA ALA A 309 6.99 -34.58 -11.47
C ALA A 309 7.78 -33.35 -10.98
N VAL A 310 7.92 -33.24 -9.66
CA VAL A 310 8.84 -32.32 -8.99
C VAL A 310 9.86 -33.10 -8.17
N TRP A 311 11.11 -32.69 -8.29
CA TRP A 311 12.28 -33.38 -7.75
C TRP A 311 13.05 -32.47 -6.81
N GLU A 312 13.74 -33.06 -5.84
CA GLU A 312 14.60 -32.35 -4.90
C GLU A 312 16.01 -32.95 -4.93
N ILE A 313 17.02 -32.09 -5.05
CA ILE A 313 18.42 -32.47 -4.80
C ILE A 313 18.65 -32.40 -3.29
N THR A 314 18.87 -33.57 -2.67
CA THR A 314 18.96 -33.67 -1.22
C THR A 314 19.83 -34.83 -0.74
N ASP A 315 20.50 -34.64 0.39
CA ASP A 315 21.16 -35.68 1.17
C ASP A 315 20.20 -36.40 2.13
N ASP A 316 19.04 -35.80 2.41
CA ASP A 316 18.02 -36.29 3.36
C ASP A 316 17.03 -37.22 2.65
N ILE A 317 17.49 -38.45 2.40
CA ILE A 317 16.70 -39.53 1.77
C ILE A 317 16.11 -40.43 2.86
N GLU A 318 14.78 -40.55 2.88
CA GLU A 318 14.06 -41.45 3.79
C GLU A 318 13.92 -42.86 3.21
N ALA A 319 13.64 -43.86 4.06
CA ALA A 319 13.63 -45.27 3.66
C ALA A 319 12.57 -45.62 2.60
N ASP A 320 11.50 -44.84 2.51
CA ASP A 320 10.38 -44.99 1.59
C ASP A 320 10.39 -43.99 0.41
N ASP A 321 11.43 -43.16 0.29
CA ASP A 321 11.57 -42.23 -0.83
C ASP A 321 11.83 -42.97 -2.14
N VAL A 322 11.29 -42.43 -3.25
CA VAL A 322 11.73 -42.79 -4.61
C VAL A 322 12.85 -41.86 -5.00
N TRP A 323 14.05 -42.39 -5.24
CA TRP A 323 15.25 -41.59 -5.45
C TRP A 323 16.29 -42.29 -6.33
N PHE A 324 17.22 -41.51 -6.86
CA PHE A 324 18.35 -42.01 -7.62
C PHE A 324 19.62 -41.20 -7.34
N VAL A 325 20.76 -41.77 -7.75
CA VAL A 325 22.05 -41.07 -7.84
C VAL A 325 22.41 -40.91 -9.31
N SER A 326 22.77 -39.70 -9.71
CA SER A 326 23.28 -39.42 -11.05
C SER A 326 24.67 -40.02 -11.27
N ASP A 327 25.13 -40.07 -12.52
CA ASP A 327 26.47 -40.58 -12.87
C ASP A 327 27.60 -39.71 -12.29
N LYS A 328 27.31 -38.48 -11.84
CA LYS A 328 28.25 -37.59 -11.15
C LYS A 328 28.07 -37.56 -9.63
N GLY A 329 27.17 -38.39 -9.08
CA GLY A 329 27.01 -38.56 -7.63
C GLY A 329 25.96 -37.65 -6.99
N THR A 330 25.16 -36.92 -7.77
CA THR A 330 24.09 -36.06 -7.25
C THR A 330 22.92 -36.92 -6.80
N LYS A 331 22.52 -36.82 -5.53
CA LYS A 331 21.37 -37.53 -4.96
C LYS A 331 20.09 -36.73 -5.18
N ILE A 332 19.06 -37.39 -5.71
CA ILE A 332 17.82 -36.74 -6.12
C ILE A 332 16.65 -37.62 -5.72
N ARG A 333 15.65 -37.05 -5.02
CA ARG A 333 14.40 -37.73 -4.69
C ARG A 333 13.19 -37.11 -5.37
N LEU A 334 12.17 -37.92 -5.59
CA LEU A 334 10.86 -37.49 -6.06
C LEU A 334 10.09 -36.85 -4.90
N VAL A 335 9.64 -35.62 -5.08
CA VAL A 335 8.80 -34.91 -4.09
C VAL A 335 7.32 -35.19 -4.35
N ASP A 336 6.89 -35.15 -5.61
CA ASP A 336 5.51 -35.44 -6.03
C ASP A 336 5.44 -35.74 -7.54
N SER A 337 4.43 -36.49 -7.97
CA SER A 337 4.18 -36.80 -9.39
C SER A 337 2.68 -36.83 -9.72
N ALA A 338 2.34 -36.50 -10.99
CA ALA A 338 1.00 -36.66 -11.56
C ALA A 338 0.65 -38.10 -11.93
N GLU A 339 1.65 -38.93 -12.29
CA GLU A 339 1.46 -40.33 -12.67
C GLU A 339 1.67 -41.26 -11.45
N ASP A 340 0.95 -42.37 -11.41
CA ASP A 340 1.15 -43.41 -10.38
C ASP A 340 2.44 -44.23 -10.61
N ASP A 341 3.13 -44.06 -11.75
CA ASP A 341 4.36 -44.77 -12.12
C ASP A 341 5.62 -43.97 -11.80
N ALA A 342 5.97 -43.93 -10.51
CA ALA A 342 7.18 -43.26 -10.03
C ALA A 342 8.48 -43.82 -10.63
N SER A 343 8.47 -45.05 -11.18
CA SER A 343 9.68 -45.66 -11.78
C SER A 343 10.01 -45.04 -13.13
N LYS A 344 8.99 -44.78 -13.96
CA LYS A 344 9.14 -44.11 -15.26
C LYS A 344 9.60 -42.67 -15.09
N GLU A 345 9.01 -41.94 -14.16
CA GLU A 345 9.42 -40.56 -13.84
C GLU A 345 10.87 -40.51 -13.36
N MET A 346 11.28 -41.46 -12.52
CA MET A 346 12.67 -41.58 -12.06
C MET A 346 13.63 -41.84 -13.22
N GLU A 347 13.29 -42.72 -14.16
CA GLU A 347 14.14 -43.00 -15.33
C GLU A 347 14.28 -41.77 -16.24
N ASN A 348 13.19 -41.04 -16.46
CA ASN A 348 13.17 -39.79 -17.23
C ASN A 348 14.07 -38.72 -16.59
N ALA A 349 13.88 -38.46 -15.29
CA ALA A 349 14.66 -37.48 -14.54
C ALA A 349 16.14 -37.87 -14.50
N LYS A 350 16.45 -39.15 -14.22
CA LYS A 350 17.82 -39.66 -14.23
C LYS A 350 18.49 -39.48 -15.58
N THR A 351 17.78 -39.77 -16.66
CA THR A 351 18.30 -39.59 -18.02
C THR A 351 18.59 -38.12 -18.35
N ALA A 352 17.67 -37.21 -18.00
CA ALA A 352 17.83 -35.78 -18.23
C ALA A 352 19.03 -35.22 -17.44
N VAL A 353 19.10 -35.52 -16.14
CA VAL A 353 20.20 -35.11 -15.25
C VAL A 353 21.54 -35.66 -15.74
N ASN A 354 21.63 -36.95 -16.08
CA ASN A 354 22.88 -37.54 -16.55
C ASN A 354 23.36 -36.91 -17.87
N LYS A 355 22.45 -36.56 -18.80
CA LYS A 355 22.80 -35.85 -20.04
C LYS A 355 23.31 -34.44 -19.75
N PHE A 356 22.60 -33.70 -18.91
CA PHE A 356 22.99 -32.35 -18.49
C PHE A 356 24.36 -32.35 -17.81
N GLU A 357 24.55 -33.18 -16.78
CA GLU A 357 25.82 -33.26 -16.05
C GLU A 357 26.97 -33.75 -16.93
N SER A 358 26.71 -34.68 -17.85
CA SER A 358 27.73 -35.12 -18.82
C SER A 358 28.18 -33.97 -19.73
N ALA A 359 27.28 -33.07 -20.13
CA ALA A 359 27.63 -31.88 -20.90
C ALA A 359 28.38 -30.86 -20.02
N LEU A 360 27.81 -30.51 -18.86
CA LEU A 360 28.34 -29.53 -17.91
C LEU A 360 29.77 -29.86 -17.47
N TYR A 361 30.00 -31.07 -16.96
CA TYR A 361 31.32 -31.50 -16.48
C TYR A 361 32.25 -31.99 -17.60
N GLY A 362 31.71 -32.19 -18.81
CA GLY A 362 32.47 -32.57 -20.01
C GLY A 362 33.01 -31.38 -20.80
N GLY A 363 32.72 -30.15 -20.41
CA GLY A 363 33.11 -28.92 -21.12
C GLY A 363 32.39 -28.72 -22.45
N LYS A 364 31.18 -29.27 -22.60
CA LYS A 364 30.29 -29.06 -23.76
C LYS A 364 29.18 -28.06 -23.39
N SER A 365 28.59 -27.42 -24.39
CA SER A 365 27.40 -26.57 -24.17
C SER A 365 26.27 -27.39 -23.53
N PHE A 366 25.62 -26.79 -22.53
CA PHE A 366 24.55 -27.39 -21.75
C PHE A 366 23.18 -26.75 -22.02
N ASP A 367 23.12 -25.70 -22.84
CA ASP A 367 21.95 -24.84 -23.09
C ASP A 367 20.72 -25.63 -23.58
N SER A 368 20.95 -26.72 -24.32
CA SER A 368 19.86 -27.57 -24.82
C SER A 368 19.19 -28.43 -23.74
N TYR A 369 19.77 -28.52 -22.54
CA TYR A 369 19.31 -29.40 -21.46
C TYR A 369 18.69 -28.64 -20.28
N ILE A 370 18.71 -27.31 -20.30
CA ILE A 370 18.19 -26.47 -19.23
C ILE A 370 17.20 -25.43 -19.75
N ASP A 371 16.27 -25.02 -18.89
CA ASP A 371 15.57 -23.74 -19.03
C ASP A 371 16.41 -22.64 -18.37
N GLU A 372 17.19 -21.93 -19.17
CA GLU A 372 18.12 -20.89 -18.70
C GLU A 372 17.44 -19.81 -17.84
N ASN A 373 16.25 -19.35 -18.24
CA ASN A 373 15.53 -18.30 -17.51
C ASN A 373 15.15 -18.79 -16.10
N SER A 374 14.68 -20.03 -15.99
CA SER A 374 14.36 -20.62 -14.69
C SER A 374 15.59 -20.74 -13.78
N PHE A 375 16.73 -21.14 -14.33
CA PHE A 375 17.99 -21.23 -13.59
C PHE A 375 18.46 -19.86 -13.12
N VAL A 376 18.45 -18.85 -13.99
CA VAL A 376 18.92 -17.50 -13.67
C VAL A 376 18.06 -16.87 -12.57
N ASP A 377 16.73 -16.93 -12.69
CA ASP A 377 15.82 -16.35 -11.68
C ASP A 377 15.86 -17.14 -10.36
N TRP A 378 15.98 -18.47 -10.41
CA TRP A 378 16.14 -19.29 -9.22
C TRP A 378 17.48 -19.04 -8.50
N ILE A 379 18.57 -18.81 -9.25
CA ILE A 379 19.87 -18.40 -8.70
C ILE A 379 19.69 -17.10 -7.94
N TRP A 380 19.08 -16.08 -8.55
CA TRP A 380 18.92 -14.78 -7.88
C TRP A 380 17.99 -14.83 -6.69
N ALA A 381 16.88 -15.56 -6.76
CA ALA A 381 15.98 -15.74 -5.63
C ALA A 381 16.72 -16.29 -4.40
N ASN A 382 17.50 -17.37 -4.59
CA ASN A 382 18.26 -17.96 -3.50
C ASN A 382 19.50 -17.13 -3.10
N GLU A 383 20.17 -16.47 -4.05
CA GLU A 383 21.35 -15.65 -3.77
C GLU A 383 20.98 -14.38 -3.01
N ILE A 384 19.83 -13.77 -3.29
CA ILE A 384 19.30 -12.64 -2.52
C ILE A 384 18.91 -13.10 -1.10
N CYS A 385 18.20 -14.22 -0.98
CA CYS A 385 17.91 -14.83 0.32
C CYS A 385 19.17 -15.32 1.05
N LYS A 386 20.25 -15.57 0.30
CA LYS A 386 21.53 -16.12 0.73
C LYS A 386 21.41 -17.53 1.32
N ASN A 387 20.67 -18.40 0.64
CA ASN A 387 20.52 -19.81 1.01
C ASN A 387 21.88 -20.55 0.93
N GLU A 388 22.39 -21.03 2.07
CA GLU A 388 23.70 -21.70 2.17
C GLU A 388 23.64 -23.23 2.06
N HIS A 389 22.44 -23.82 1.99
CA HIS A 389 22.24 -25.27 2.01
C HIS A 389 21.83 -25.88 0.66
N LEU A 390 21.89 -25.08 -0.40
CA LEU A 390 21.59 -25.55 -1.75
C LEU A 390 22.45 -26.74 -2.16
N PHE A 391 21.83 -27.63 -2.95
CA PHE A 391 22.38 -28.94 -3.35
C PHE A 391 22.62 -29.93 -2.20
N LYS A 392 22.11 -29.65 -0.99
CA LYS A 392 22.05 -30.60 0.14
C LYS A 392 20.63 -30.82 0.66
N LYS A 393 19.77 -29.81 0.60
CA LYS A 393 18.33 -29.86 0.86
C LYS A 393 17.64 -28.67 0.18
N ASP A 394 16.32 -28.71 0.06
CA ASP A 394 15.48 -27.58 -0.39
C ASP A 394 15.83 -27.03 -1.78
N CYS A 395 16.38 -27.88 -2.65
CA CYS A 395 16.79 -27.54 -4.00
C CYS A 395 15.89 -28.24 -5.02
N TYR A 396 14.84 -27.56 -5.47
CA TYR A 396 13.77 -28.15 -6.27
C TYR A 396 13.88 -27.85 -7.76
N PHE A 397 13.56 -28.85 -8.58
CA PHE A 397 13.51 -28.72 -10.03
C PHE A 397 12.45 -29.64 -10.63
N ARG A 398 12.18 -29.43 -11.92
CA ARG A 398 11.28 -30.24 -12.74
C ARG A 398 11.89 -30.53 -14.10
N ILE A 399 11.34 -31.54 -14.79
CA ILE A 399 11.65 -31.80 -16.19
C ILE A 399 10.50 -31.25 -17.04
N THR A 400 10.81 -30.31 -17.92
CA THR A 400 9.83 -29.70 -18.82
C THR A 400 9.37 -30.70 -19.88
N THR A 401 8.25 -30.40 -20.54
CA THR A 401 7.69 -31.26 -21.60
C THR A 401 8.64 -31.48 -22.79
N ASP A 402 9.58 -30.56 -23.03
CA ASP A 402 10.64 -30.68 -24.05
C ASP A 402 11.93 -31.32 -23.51
N GLY A 403 11.92 -31.83 -22.27
CA GLY A 403 12.98 -32.63 -21.67
C GLY A 403 14.13 -31.84 -21.04
N LYS A 404 13.92 -30.55 -20.73
CA LYS A 404 14.92 -29.69 -20.07
C LYS A 404 14.72 -29.68 -18.56
N ILE A 405 15.80 -29.42 -17.84
CA ILE A 405 15.77 -29.17 -16.39
C ILE A 405 15.35 -27.72 -16.18
N ALA A 406 14.31 -27.49 -15.38
CA ALA A 406 13.90 -26.16 -14.97
C ALA A 406 13.87 -26.04 -13.44
N MET A 407 14.52 -25.01 -12.89
CA MET A 407 14.60 -24.79 -11.46
C MET A 407 13.36 -24.04 -10.96
N SER A 408 12.64 -24.61 -9.99
CA SER A 408 11.67 -23.99 -9.07
C SER A 408 10.95 -25.11 -8.28
N PRO A 409 10.28 -24.79 -7.16
CA PRO A 409 10.20 -23.48 -6.49
C PRO A 409 11.40 -23.20 -5.57
N ILE A 410 11.37 -22.05 -4.89
CA ILE A 410 12.14 -21.82 -3.66
C ILE A 410 11.29 -22.15 -2.42
N PHE A 411 11.94 -22.63 -1.36
CA PHE A 411 11.30 -23.02 -0.10
C PHE A 411 12.24 -22.85 1.10
N SER A 412 11.71 -22.95 2.32
CA SER A 412 12.47 -22.93 3.58
C SER A 412 13.31 -21.66 3.79
N ASN A 413 12.76 -20.48 3.52
CA ASN A 413 13.48 -19.20 3.60
C ASN A 413 13.57 -18.62 5.02
N GLU A 414 12.86 -19.19 5.98
CA GLU A 414 12.86 -18.78 7.39
C GLU A 414 14.24 -18.92 8.07
N GLU A 415 15.11 -19.81 7.58
CA GLU A 415 16.48 -19.97 8.09
C GLU A 415 17.46 -18.88 7.57
N TRP A 416 17.12 -18.21 6.46
CA TRP A 416 18.02 -17.31 5.72
C TRP A 416 17.72 -15.83 5.97
N LEU A 417 18.11 -14.93 5.05
CA LEU A 417 17.87 -13.48 5.17
C LEU A 417 18.41 -12.92 6.51
N GLY A 418 19.63 -13.35 6.85
CA GLY A 418 20.34 -12.92 8.06
C GLY A 418 19.82 -13.51 9.38
N ASN A 419 18.82 -14.41 9.38
CA ASN A 419 18.23 -14.94 10.61
C ASN A 419 19.23 -15.70 11.49
N ASN A 420 20.11 -16.50 10.86
CA ASN A 420 21.15 -17.27 11.52
C ASN A 420 22.44 -16.48 11.83
N GLY A 421 22.40 -15.14 11.73
CA GLY A 421 23.57 -14.27 11.93
C GLY A 421 24.49 -14.17 10.70
N GLN A 422 24.02 -14.61 9.52
CA GLN A 422 24.75 -14.49 8.26
C GLN A 422 25.15 -13.05 7.93
N SER A 423 26.37 -12.87 7.44
CA SER A 423 26.76 -11.64 6.75
C SER A 423 25.86 -11.40 5.54
N TYR A 424 25.58 -10.14 5.22
CA TYR A 424 24.93 -9.76 3.95
C TYR A 424 25.90 -9.85 2.75
N GLU A 425 27.21 -10.01 2.99
CA GLU A 425 28.23 -10.13 1.94
C GLU A 425 28.57 -11.60 1.63
N GLY A 426 29.15 -11.82 0.46
CA GLY A 426 29.61 -13.13 0.00
C GLY A 426 28.57 -13.88 -0.82
N PHE A 427 29.04 -14.70 -1.75
CA PHE A 427 28.20 -15.49 -2.64
C PHE A 427 28.01 -16.91 -2.12
N SER A 428 26.77 -17.40 -2.16
CA SER A 428 26.41 -18.75 -1.70
C SER A 428 25.97 -19.65 -2.87
N THR A 429 24.90 -19.26 -3.56
CA THR A 429 24.26 -20.06 -4.62
C THR A 429 25.15 -20.25 -5.82
N ILE A 430 25.79 -19.17 -6.31
CA ILE A 430 26.64 -19.26 -7.49
C ILE A 430 27.92 -20.09 -7.27
N ASN A 431 28.27 -20.38 -6.01
CA ASN A 431 29.42 -21.19 -5.63
C ASN A 431 29.03 -22.64 -5.24
N ALA A 432 27.77 -23.03 -5.45
CA ALA A 432 27.25 -24.34 -5.05
C ALA A 432 26.93 -25.24 -6.25
N GLY A 433 27.23 -26.54 -6.12
CA GLY A 433 26.76 -27.60 -7.00
C GLY A 433 26.92 -27.33 -8.49
N TRP A 434 25.81 -27.41 -9.23
CA TRP A 434 25.79 -27.15 -10.68
C TRP A 434 26.13 -25.69 -11.00
N CYS A 435 25.66 -24.73 -10.21
CA CYS A 435 25.85 -23.30 -10.45
C CYS A 435 27.34 -22.92 -10.51
N GLU A 436 28.17 -23.48 -9.63
CA GLU A 436 29.62 -23.20 -9.61
C GLU A 436 30.29 -23.54 -10.95
N LYS A 437 29.82 -24.61 -11.62
CA LYS A 437 30.34 -24.99 -12.95
C LYS A 437 29.66 -24.23 -14.08
N MET A 438 28.36 -23.97 -13.99
CA MET A 438 27.65 -23.19 -15.00
C MET A 438 28.18 -21.75 -15.09
N MET A 439 28.54 -21.14 -13.96
CA MET A 439 29.15 -19.81 -13.90
C MET A 439 30.56 -19.76 -14.53
N GLN A 440 31.12 -20.89 -14.98
CA GLN A 440 32.33 -20.91 -15.80
C GLN A 440 32.07 -20.65 -17.27
N ASP A 441 30.83 -20.82 -17.72
CA ASP A 441 30.39 -20.46 -19.05
C ASP A 441 30.19 -18.94 -19.17
N VAL A 442 30.71 -18.36 -20.25
CA VAL A 442 30.73 -16.91 -20.45
C VAL A 442 29.33 -16.38 -20.74
N ASP A 443 28.53 -17.12 -21.51
CA ASP A 443 27.19 -16.70 -21.90
C ASP A 443 26.24 -16.82 -20.70
N PHE A 444 26.30 -17.94 -19.97
CA PHE A 444 25.48 -18.14 -18.78
C PHE A 444 25.83 -17.15 -17.65
N SER A 445 27.12 -16.93 -17.35
CA SER A 445 27.51 -15.93 -16.34
C SER A 445 27.10 -14.52 -16.72
N SER A 446 27.09 -14.19 -18.03
CA SER A 446 26.59 -12.91 -18.54
C SER A 446 25.07 -12.78 -18.39
N ALA A 447 24.31 -13.85 -18.65
CA ALA A 447 22.87 -13.88 -18.42
C ALA A 447 22.53 -13.63 -16.94
N VAL A 448 23.24 -14.29 -16.02
CA VAL A 448 23.10 -14.07 -14.57
C VAL A 448 23.40 -12.62 -14.20
N CYS A 449 24.52 -12.05 -14.67
CA CYS A 449 24.87 -10.65 -14.41
C CYS A 449 23.81 -9.65 -14.91
N ASN A 450 23.38 -9.82 -16.16
CA ASN A 450 22.44 -8.91 -16.80
C ASN A 450 21.09 -8.95 -16.08
N ARG A 451 20.65 -10.15 -15.67
CA ARG A 451 19.40 -10.28 -14.94
C ARG A 451 19.41 -9.52 -13.62
N PHE A 452 20.51 -9.50 -12.88
CA PHE A 452 20.59 -8.71 -11.64
C PHE A 452 20.28 -7.23 -11.86
N LYS A 453 20.78 -6.65 -12.96
CA LYS A 453 20.55 -5.25 -13.31
C LYS A 453 19.07 -4.94 -13.59
N GLU A 454 18.32 -5.94 -14.05
CA GLU A 454 16.88 -5.82 -14.28
C GLU A 454 16.08 -5.93 -12.98
N ILE A 455 16.53 -6.76 -12.04
CA ILE A 455 15.80 -7.05 -10.80
C ILE A 455 16.30 -6.24 -9.61
N ALA A 456 17.35 -5.42 -9.75
CA ALA A 456 17.91 -4.63 -8.65
C ALA A 456 16.86 -3.71 -8.00
N SER A 457 15.89 -3.21 -8.78
CA SER A 457 14.78 -2.40 -8.28
C SER A 457 13.77 -3.16 -7.42
N THR A 458 13.82 -4.50 -7.37
CA THR A 458 12.95 -5.30 -6.47
C THR A 458 13.26 -5.06 -4.99
N GLU A 459 14.43 -4.48 -4.67
CA GLU A 459 14.78 -4.11 -3.29
C GLU A 459 13.73 -3.24 -2.60
N SER A 460 13.25 -2.19 -3.27
CA SER A 460 12.26 -1.28 -2.70
C SER A 460 10.89 -1.96 -2.54
N VAL A 461 10.52 -2.84 -3.47
CA VAL A 461 9.28 -3.62 -3.41
C VAL A 461 9.30 -4.54 -2.18
N ILE A 462 10.40 -5.26 -1.97
CA ILE A 462 10.54 -6.20 -0.85
C ILE A 462 10.60 -5.48 0.49
N THR A 463 11.34 -4.37 0.57
CA THR A 463 11.46 -3.62 1.82
C THR A 463 10.17 -2.90 2.20
N SER A 464 9.38 -2.45 1.23
CA SER A 464 8.03 -1.93 1.48
C SER A 464 7.10 -3.05 1.96
N ALA A 465 7.12 -4.21 1.31
CA ALA A 465 6.32 -5.37 1.72
C ALA A 465 6.64 -5.82 3.15
N ILE A 466 7.90 -5.72 3.61
CA ILE A 466 8.27 -6.02 5.00
C ILE A 466 7.56 -5.09 5.99
N GLU A 467 7.48 -3.79 5.70
CA GLU A 467 6.77 -2.84 6.56
C GLU A 467 5.27 -3.12 6.57
N ASP A 468 4.68 -3.38 5.40
CA ASP A 468 3.26 -3.75 5.29
C ASP A 468 2.96 -5.02 6.11
N TYR A 469 3.82 -6.03 6.03
CA TYR A 469 3.65 -7.27 6.77
C TYR A 469 3.84 -7.07 8.27
N LYS A 470 4.81 -6.25 8.68
CA LYS A 470 5.04 -5.88 10.08
C LYS A 470 3.80 -5.22 10.68
N ASP A 471 3.20 -4.28 9.96
CA ASP A 471 2.01 -3.56 10.42
C ASP A 471 0.79 -4.49 10.45
N LEU A 472 0.60 -5.29 9.40
CA LEU A 472 -0.47 -6.28 9.29
C LEU A 472 -0.48 -7.29 10.45
N ILE A 473 0.68 -7.81 10.87
CA ILE A 473 0.74 -8.84 11.92
C ILE A 473 1.02 -8.27 13.32
N SER A 474 1.18 -6.96 13.48
CA SER A 474 1.62 -6.32 14.73
C SER A 474 0.87 -6.79 15.99
N LEU A 475 -0.46 -6.74 15.96
CA LEU A 475 -1.33 -7.19 17.05
C LEU A 475 -1.26 -8.70 17.29
N SER A 476 -1.21 -9.48 16.21
CA SER A 476 -1.09 -10.95 16.27
C SER A 476 0.24 -11.37 16.87
N ALA A 477 1.33 -10.71 16.48
CA ALA A 477 2.69 -11.00 16.93
C ALA A 477 2.88 -10.70 18.42
N GLU A 478 2.28 -9.63 18.94
CA GLU A 478 2.27 -9.35 20.39
C GLU A 478 1.60 -10.49 21.18
N SER A 479 0.43 -10.95 20.72
CA SER A 479 -0.27 -12.08 21.33
C SER A 479 0.54 -13.37 21.22
N ASN A 480 1.10 -13.63 20.04
CA ASN A 480 1.92 -14.81 19.79
C ASN A 480 3.19 -14.84 20.67
N ALA A 481 3.85 -13.69 20.87
CA ALA A 481 4.99 -13.57 21.76
C ALA A 481 4.65 -13.89 23.22
N ALA A 482 3.48 -13.44 23.69
CA ALA A 482 2.96 -13.75 25.02
C ALA A 482 2.63 -15.24 25.20
N LEU A 483 2.02 -15.88 24.20
CA LEU A 483 1.68 -17.30 24.24
C LEU A 483 2.90 -18.22 24.30
N TRP A 484 3.95 -17.87 23.57
CA TRP A 484 5.11 -18.74 23.35
C TRP A 484 6.39 -18.27 24.06
N ASN A 485 6.28 -17.27 24.96
CA ASN A 485 7.39 -16.68 25.72
C ASN A 485 8.56 -16.19 24.83
N ASN A 486 8.25 -15.57 23.69
CA ASN A 486 9.27 -14.97 22.82
C ASN A 486 9.51 -13.51 23.23
N ASN A 487 10.74 -13.19 23.67
CA ASN A 487 11.08 -11.84 24.16
C ASN A 487 11.59 -10.88 23.06
N LYS A 488 11.61 -11.31 21.80
CA LYS A 488 12.05 -10.48 20.68
C LYS A 488 10.90 -9.65 20.12
N SER A 489 11.15 -8.37 19.85
CA SER A 489 10.15 -7.45 19.31
C SER A 489 10.10 -7.54 17.78
N LEU A 490 8.90 -7.80 17.23
CA LEU A 490 8.64 -7.81 15.78
C LEU A 490 9.21 -6.57 15.09
N GLY A 491 8.97 -5.38 15.65
CA GLY A 491 9.43 -4.12 15.04
C GLY A 491 10.95 -4.04 14.91
N SER A 492 11.69 -4.53 15.91
CA SER A 492 13.16 -4.57 15.86
C SER A 492 13.70 -5.60 14.87
N GLU A 493 13.04 -6.76 14.76
CA GLU A 493 13.43 -7.83 13.85
C GLU A 493 13.11 -7.46 12.39
N ALA A 494 11.95 -6.85 12.13
CA ALA A 494 11.59 -6.31 10.81
C ALA A 494 12.56 -5.21 10.36
N SER A 495 12.88 -4.25 11.24
CA SER A 495 13.88 -3.20 10.94
C SER A 495 15.26 -3.78 10.62
N SER A 496 15.65 -4.84 11.34
CA SER A 496 16.92 -5.54 11.11
C SER A 496 16.92 -6.26 9.77
N LEU A 497 15.81 -6.93 9.42
CA LEU A 497 15.62 -7.60 8.14
C LEU A 497 15.66 -6.60 6.97
N THR A 498 14.91 -5.49 7.07
CA THR A 498 14.92 -4.39 6.08
C THR A 498 16.34 -3.86 5.86
N SER A 499 17.08 -3.61 6.95
CA SER A 499 18.47 -3.14 6.87
C SER A 499 19.39 -4.17 6.25
N TRP A 500 19.21 -5.45 6.59
CA TRP A 500 20.00 -6.55 6.03
C TRP A 500 19.79 -6.69 4.52
N ILE A 501 18.55 -6.62 4.04
CA ILE A 501 18.22 -6.70 2.61
C ILE A 501 18.81 -5.51 1.84
N LYS A 502 18.67 -4.28 2.37
CA LYS A 502 19.29 -3.09 1.77
C LYS A 502 20.79 -3.26 1.60
N ASN A 503 21.47 -3.71 2.65
CA ASN A 503 22.90 -3.95 2.61
C ASN A 503 23.26 -5.09 1.64
N ARG A 504 22.45 -6.15 1.58
CA ARG A 504 22.62 -7.27 0.64
C ARG A 504 22.53 -6.80 -0.82
N TYR A 505 21.50 -6.04 -1.19
CA TYR A 505 21.34 -5.51 -2.54
C TYR A 505 22.41 -4.49 -2.90
N SER A 506 22.79 -3.62 -1.96
CA SER A 506 23.90 -2.69 -2.14
C SER A 506 25.21 -3.42 -2.40
N TRP A 507 25.49 -4.47 -1.62
CA TRP A 507 26.67 -5.31 -1.81
C TRP A 507 26.62 -6.03 -3.16
N LEU A 508 25.53 -6.73 -3.47
CA LEU A 508 25.35 -7.43 -4.74
C LEU A 508 25.54 -6.49 -5.93
N SER A 509 24.98 -5.28 -5.89
CA SER A 509 25.17 -4.26 -6.93
C SER A 509 26.63 -3.84 -7.10
N SER A 510 27.41 -3.84 -6.02
CA SER A 510 28.84 -3.49 -6.08
C SER A 510 29.73 -4.60 -6.65
N VAL A 511 29.27 -5.86 -6.62
CA VAL A 511 30.08 -7.02 -7.03
C VAL A 511 29.52 -7.77 -8.24
N SER A 512 28.27 -7.53 -8.65
CA SER A 512 27.58 -8.30 -9.70
C SER A 512 28.23 -8.14 -11.08
N ASP A 513 28.88 -7.02 -11.37
CA ASP A 513 29.65 -6.88 -12.62
C ASP A 513 30.93 -7.73 -12.61
N GLY A 514 31.45 -8.06 -11.41
CA GLY A 514 32.67 -8.85 -11.23
C GLY A 514 32.47 -10.36 -11.32
N ILE A 515 31.23 -10.85 -11.23
CA ILE A 515 30.92 -12.28 -11.44
C ILE A 515 30.84 -12.64 -12.93
N CYS A 516 30.75 -11.65 -13.81
CA CYS A 516 30.77 -11.90 -15.24
C CYS A 516 32.17 -12.35 -15.63
N LYS A 517 32.31 -13.54 -16.21
CA LYS A 517 33.60 -14.01 -16.74
C LYS A 517 33.94 -13.40 -18.08
N CYS A 518 33.49 -12.17 -18.33
CA CYS A 518 33.68 -11.48 -19.58
C CYS A 518 35.16 -11.50 -19.97
N ALA A 519 35.43 -11.96 -21.20
CA ALA A 519 36.75 -11.83 -21.79
C ALA A 519 37.10 -10.33 -21.83
N LYS A 520 37.93 -9.86 -20.89
CA LYS A 520 38.74 -8.67 -21.11
C LYS A 520 39.83 -9.04 -22.12
N ALA A 521 39.46 -9.04 -23.39
CA ALA A 521 40.38 -8.93 -24.52
C ALA A 521 39.56 -8.45 -25.73
N ASP A 522 39.77 -7.19 -26.12
CA ASP A 522 39.55 -6.66 -27.46
C ASP A 522 38.31 -7.15 -28.23
N ARG A 523 37.10 -6.69 -27.86
CA ARG A 523 36.00 -6.69 -28.83
C ARG A 523 36.16 -5.51 -29.79
N ALA A 524 37.14 -5.62 -30.68
CA ALA A 524 37.12 -4.91 -31.94
C ALA A 524 36.06 -5.57 -32.84
N SER A 525 34.95 -4.86 -33.12
CA SER A 525 34.11 -5.04 -34.31
C SER A 525 33.89 -6.51 -34.74
N SER A 526 33.16 -7.31 -33.96
CA SER A 526 32.73 -8.64 -34.38
C SER A 526 31.54 -8.55 -35.33
N ASN A 527 31.43 -9.45 -36.32
CA ASN A 527 30.33 -9.46 -37.30
C ASN A 527 28.98 -9.97 -36.73
N ASN A 528 28.85 -10.08 -35.41
CA ASN A 528 27.66 -10.60 -34.70
C ASN A 528 26.87 -9.51 -33.95
N GLU A 529 27.02 -8.24 -34.32
CA GLU A 529 26.34 -7.13 -33.65
C GLU A 529 25.01 -6.75 -34.29
N ILE A 530 24.04 -6.35 -33.46
CA ILE A 530 22.89 -5.56 -33.88
C ILE A 530 23.34 -4.11 -34.06
N LYS A 531 23.32 -3.62 -35.29
CA LYS A 531 23.75 -2.26 -35.66
C LYS A 531 22.64 -1.23 -35.50
N SER A 532 21.40 -1.65 -35.74
CA SER A 532 20.20 -0.86 -35.53
C SER A 532 19.06 -1.78 -35.12
N PHE A 533 18.13 -1.25 -34.34
CA PHE A 533 16.92 -1.96 -33.94
C PHE A 533 15.80 -0.93 -33.75
N ASP A 534 14.73 -1.11 -34.49
CA ASP A 534 13.58 -0.21 -34.54
C ASP A 534 12.29 -1.04 -34.54
N ILE A 535 11.20 -0.41 -34.12
CA ILE A 535 9.84 -0.92 -34.31
C ILE A 535 9.12 0.13 -35.15
N LYS A 536 8.93 -0.19 -36.43
CA LYS A 536 8.35 0.76 -37.39
C LYS A 536 6.86 0.58 -37.54
N LYS A 537 6.15 1.69 -37.71
CA LYS A 537 4.73 1.74 -38.04
C LYS A 537 4.44 1.03 -39.36
N SER A 538 5.32 1.16 -40.35
CA SER A 538 5.17 0.47 -41.64
C SER A 538 5.07 -1.05 -41.51
N SER A 539 5.74 -1.63 -40.50
CA SER A 539 5.82 -3.07 -40.27
C SER A 539 4.67 -3.57 -39.39
N ASN A 540 4.15 -2.71 -38.50
CA ASN A 540 3.21 -3.07 -37.42
C ASN A 540 1.80 -2.46 -37.57
N GLY A 541 1.57 -1.60 -38.56
CA GLY A 541 0.26 -1.03 -38.85
C GLY A 541 -0.32 -0.25 -37.67
N ASN A 542 -1.57 -0.55 -37.30
CA ASN A 542 -2.31 0.17 -36.27
C ASN A 542 -1.83 -0.07 -34.84
N ALA A 543 -0.93 -1.04 -34.60
CA ALA A 543 -0.31 -1.26 -33.30
C ALA A 543 0.60 -0.08 -32.88
N LEU A 544 1.03 0.76 -33.84
CA LEU A 544 1.90 1.91 -33.61
C LEU A 544 1.38 3.18 -34.27
N LEU A 545 1.54 4.31 -33.60
CA LEU A 545 1.17 5.61 -34.16
C LEU A 545 2.35 6.29 -34.87
N GLU A 546 3.58 5.96 -34.50
CA GLU A 546 4.85 6.46 -35.06
C GLU A 546 5.96 5.39 -34.97
N ASP A 547 7.13 5.65 -35.55
CA ASP A 547 8.30 4.77 -35.47
C ASP A 547 9.05 4.98 -34.15
N TYR A 548 9.60 3.90 -33.57
CA TYR A 548 10.42 3.97 -32.36
C TYR A 548 11.77 3.27 -32.56
N SER A 549 12.84 3.99 -32.24
CA SER A 549 14.21 3.47 -32.30
C SER A 549 14.72 3.04 -30.94
N ALA A 550 15.49 1.96 -30.92
CA ALA A 550 16.07 1.44 -29.68
C ALA A 550 17.26 2.27 -29.18
N THR A 551 17.39 2.30 -27.86
CA THR A 551 18.71 2.51 -27.24
C THR A 551 19.41 1.15 -27.18
N ILE A 552 20.58 1.06 -27.81
CA ILE A 552 21.43 -0.14 -27.79
C ILE A 552 22.65 0.18 -26.93
N ALA A 553 22.81 -0.54 -25.82
CA ALA A 553 23.95 -0.40 -24.93
C ALA A 553 24.40 -1.79 -24.47
N ASN A 554 25.66 -2.11 -24.71
CA ASN A 554 26.22 -3.45 -24.47
C ASN A 554 25.40 -4.53 -25.20
N ASP A 555 24.81 -5.45 -24.45
CA ASP A 555 23.95 -6.54 -24.93
C ASP A 555 22.46 -6.29 -24.64
N SER A 556 22.07 -5.03 -24.38
CA SER A 556 20.70 -4.62 -24.11
C SER A 556 20.16 -3.72 -25.22
N VAL A 557 18.94 -4.02 -25.66
CA VAL A 557 18.16 -3.25 -26.64
C VAL A 557 16.86 -2.83 -25.95
N LYS A 558 16.62 -1.52 -25.81
CA LYS A 558 15.45 -1.00 -25.11
C LYS A 558 14.65 -0.05 -25.99
N ILE A 559 13.34 -0.29 -26.09
CA ILE A 559 12.36 0.59 -26.73
C ILE A 559 11.23 0.88 -25.76
N PHE A 560 10.88 2.16 -25.64
CA PHE A 560 9.74 2.62 -24.85
C PHE A 560 8.64 3.15 -25.78
N VAL A 561 7.45 2.56 -25.72
CA VAL A 561 6.26 2.98 -26.46
C VAL A 561 5.12 3.20 -25.45
N PRO A 562 4.77 4.45 -25.08
CA PRO A 562 3.96 4.73 -23.90
C PRO A 562 2.57 4.09 -23.94
N TYR A 563 1.93 4.02 -25.10
CA TYR A 563 0.56 3.54 -25.31
C TYR A 563 0.50 2.10 -25.86
N LEU A 564 1.59 1.34 -25.83
CA LEU A 564 1.64 0.00 -26.42
C LEU A 564 0.72 -0.95 -25.67
N VAL A 565 -0.23 -1.53 -26.40
CA VAL A 565 -1.19 -2.53 -25.89
C VAL A 565 -1.16 -3.83 -26.70
N ASP A 566 -0.60 -3.82 -27.93
CA ASP A 566 -0.36 -5.02 -28.72
C ASP A 566 1.13 -5.31 -28.79
N PHE A 567 1.56 -6.30 -28.01
CA PHE A 567 2.97 -6.70 -27.92
C PHE A 567 3.43 -7.65 -29.03
N ASN A 568 2.55 -8.03 -29.98
CA ASN A 568 2.92 -8.84 -31.13
C ASN A 568 3.52 -7.96 -32.23
N LEU A 569 4.81 -7.70 -32.14
CA LEU A 569 5.50 -6.73 -32.99
C LEU A 569 6.49 -7.39 -33.94
N LYS A 570 6.74 -6.73 -35.07
CA LYS A 570 7.80 -7.02 -36.03
C LYS A 570 8.90 -5.98 -35.86
N ALA A 571 10.08 -6.44 -35.48
CA ALA A 571 11.26 -5.59 -35.33
C ALA A 571 12.01 -5.41 -36.64
N ASP A 572 12.41 -4.18 -36.92
CA ASP A 572 13.29 -3.77 -37.99
C ASP A 572 14.72 -3.64 -37.44
N PHE A 573 15.60 -4.57 -37.78
CA PHE A 573 16.99 -4.54 -37.31
C PHE A 573 17.99 -4.75 -38.46
N THR A 574 19.22 -4.28 -38.23
CA THR A 574 20.35 -4.47 -39.14
C THR A 574 21.47 -5.22 -38.42
N VAL A 575 21.98 -6.27 -39.06
CA VAL A 575 23.16 -7.04 -38.60
C VAL A 575 24.23 -7.06 -39.71
N ALA A 576 25.41 -7.64 -39.45
CA ALA A 576 26.43 -7.78 -40.49
C ALA A 576 25.96 -8.69 -41.65
N ASN A 577 26.56 -8.52 -42.83
CA ASN A 577 26.17 -9.29 -44.01
C ASN A 577 26.44 -10.80 -43.80
N GLY A 578 25.42 -11.62 -44.02
CA GLY A 578 25.45 -13.07 -43.80
C GLY A 578 25.18 -13.51 -42.35
N ALA A 579 25.09 -12.57 -41.40
CA ALA A 579 24.66 -12.90 -40.03
C ALA A 579 23.15 -13.21 -40.00
N LYS A 580 22.77 -14.11 -39.10
CA LYS A 580 21.38 -14.51 -38.86
C LYS A 580 20.97 -14.21 -37.43
N VAL A 581 19.70 -13.90 -37.22
CA VAL A 581 19.15 -13.59 -35.89
C VAL A 581 18.12 -14.64 -35.52
N TYR A 582 18.19 -15.14 -34.29
CA TYR A 582 17.26 -16.13 -33.77
C TYR A 582 16.61 -15.63 -32.49
N CYS A 583 15.35 -15.99 -32.29
CA CYS A 583 14.61 -15.79 -31.04
C CYS A 583 13.80 -17.06 -30.78
N ASN A 584 13.87 -17.60 -29.55
CA ASN A 584 13.22 -18.86 -29.17
C ASN A 584 13.55 -20.04 -30.11
N GLY A 585 14.77 -20.06 -30.66
CA GLY A 585 15.24 -21.09 -31.59
C GLY A 585 14.82 -20.91 -33.05
N GLU A 586 13.95 -19.95 -33.37
CA GLU A 586 13.48 -19.67 -34.74
C GLU A 586 14.25 -18.51 -35.37
N GLU A 587 14.54 -18.60 -36.68
CA GLU A 587 15.18 -17.51 -37.42
C GLU A 587 14.20 -16.34 -37.61
N ILE A 588 14.57 -15.16 -37.09
CA ILE A 588 13.77 -13.94 -37.14
C ILE A 588 14.25 -13.09 -38.33
N GLN A 589 13.30 -12.69 -39.18
CA GLN A 589 13.54 -11.81 -40.31
C GLN A 589 13.13 -10.37 -39.98
N SER A 590 14.07 -9.45 -40.15
CA SER A 590 13.86 -8.00 -39.98
C SER A 590 12.64 -7.51 -40.76
N GLY A 591 11.74 -6.80 -40.08
CA GLY A 591 10.49 -6.23 -40.60
C GLY A 591 9.39 -7.26 -40.94
N LYS A 592 9.61 -8.56 -40.71
CA LYS A 592 8.71 -9.63 -41.16
C LYS A 592 8.23 -10.55 -40.06
N SER A 593 9.15 -11.07 -39.25
CA SER A 593 8.82 -12.01 -38.18
C SER A 593 8.16 -11.30 -37.01
N THR A 594 7.03 -11.83 -36.56
CA THR A 594 6.32 -11.35 -35.37
C THR A 594 6.89 -12.03 -34.13
N VAL A 595 7.18 -11.23 -33.10
CA VAL A 595 7.64 -11.68 -31.78
C VAL A 595 6.76 -11.03 -30.72
N TYR A 596 6.49 -11.75 -29.62
CA TYR A 596 5.68 -11.27 -28.51
C TYR A 596 6.56 -10.67 -27.41
N TYR A 597 6.45 -9.37 -27.18
CA TYR A 597 7.39 -8.60 -26.34
C TYR A 597 6.87 -8.18 -24.97
N LEU A 598 5.75 -8.75 -24.48
CA LEU A 598 5.28 -8.44 -23.13
C LEU A 598 6.34 -8.72 -22.06
N LYS A 599 7.21 -9.70 -22.34
CA LYS A 599 8.41 -10.01 -21.55
C LYS A 599 9.67 -9.80 -22.40
N PRO A 600 10.82 -9.51 -21.78
CA PRO A 600 12.11 -9.43 -22.48
C PRO A 600 12.36 -10.66 -23.36
N GLN A 601 12.91 -10.45 -24.56
CA GLN A 601 13.18 -11.50 -25.54
C GLN A 601 14.69 -11.63 -25.78
N GLN A 602 15.18 -12.85 -25.99
CA GLN A 602 16.58 -13.12 -26.28
C GLN A 602 16.83 -13.21 -27.79
N PHE A 603 17.59 -12.26 -28.33
CA PHE A 603 17.95 -12.20 -29.74
C PHE A 603 19.39 -12.68 -29.91
N LYS A 604 19.55 -13.89 -30.46
CA LYS A 604 20.85 -14.52 -30.73
C LYS A 604 21.29 -14.20 -32.15
N VAL A 605 22.34 -13.38 -32.29
CA VAL A 605 22.97 -13.07 -33.57
C VAL A 605 24.12 -14.03 -33.83
N VAL A 606 24.04 -14.78 -34.92
CA VAL A 606 25.05 -15.74 -35.36
C VAL A 606 25.72 -15.18 -36.62
N ALA A 607 27.00 -14.82 -36.51
CA ALA A 607 27.80 -14.32 -37.63
C ALA A 607 28.19 -15.45 -38.59
N SER A 608 28.57 -15.07 -39.82
CA SER A 608 28.99 -16.00 -40.88
C SER A 608 30.21 -16.86 -40.51
N ASN A 609 31.04 -16.41 -39.57
CA ASN A 609 32.19 -17.14 -39.05
C ASN A 609 31.84 -18.09 -37.87
N GLY A 610 30.57 -18.14 -37.46
CA GLY A 610 30.09 -18.95 -36.34
C GLY A 610 30.05 -18.21 -35.00
N ASP A 611 30.57 -16.99 -34.90
CA ASP A 611 30.54 -16.22 -33.65
C ASP A 611 29.10 -15.88 -33.25
N VAL A 612 28.82 -15.99 -31.96
CA VAL A 612 27.49 -15.76 -31.40
C VAL A 612 27.53 -14.57 -30.46
N ARG A 613 26.48 -13.75 -30.51
CA ARG A 613 26.20 -12.73 -29.49
C ARG A 613 24.72 -12.71 -29.20
N THR A 614 24.35 -12.70 -27.92
CA THR A 614 22.96 -12.66 -27.48
C THR A 614 22.63 -11.28 -26.93
N TYR A 615 21.46 -10.76 -27.29
CA TYR A 615 20.93 -9.48 -26.84
C TYR A 615 19.62 -9.68 -26.09
N THR A 616 19.48 -9.06 -24.92
CA THR A 616 18.18 -8.91 -24.25
C THR A 616 17.43 -7.73 -24.87
N VAL A 617 16.30 -8.01 -25.50
CA VAL A 617 15.43 -7.02 -26.15
C VAL A 617 14.19 -6.76 -25.29
N CYS A 618 14.06 -5.53 -24.79
CA CYS A 618 12.91 -5.09 -23.99
C CYS A 618 12.13 -4.02 -24.74
N ILE A 619 10.86 -4.29 -25.02
CA ILE A 619 9.90 -3.30 -25.51
C ILE A 619 8.83 -3.14 -24.45
N TYR A 620 8.71 -1.94 -23.89
CA TYR A 620 7.84 -1.69 -22.74
C TYR A 620 7.03 -0.41 -22.93
N ASN A 621 5.95 -0.30 -22.16
CA ASN A 621 5.07 0.87 -22.12
C ASN A 621 5.20 1.61 -20.78
N SER A 622 4.30 2.56 -20.51
CA SER A 622 4.39 3.38 -19.30
C SER A 622 3.98 2.65 -18.03
N GLY A 623 3.45 1.42 -18.12
CA GLY A 623 2.85 0.71 -16.99
C GLY A 623 1.47 1.25 -16.59
N LEU A 624 0.95 2.24 -17.31
CA LEU A 624 -0.38 2.82 -17.08
C LEU A 624 -1.44 2.15 -17.95
N PRO A 625 -2.72 2.18 -17.53
CA PRO A 625 -3.83 1.92 -18.42
C PRO A 625 -3.80 2.80 -19.67
N VAL A 626 -4.31 2.29 -20.78
CA VAL A 626 -4.37 3.01 -22.06
C VAL A 626 -5.83 3.14 -22.51
N VAL A 627 -6.26 4.38 -22.75
CA VAL A 627 -7.61 4.70 -23.24
C VAL A 627 -7.54 5.00 -24.73
N TYR A 628 -8.14 4.12 -25.54
CA TYR A 628 -8.41 4.40 -26.95
C TYR A 628 -9.80 5.01 -27.10
N LEU A 629 -9.83 6.23 -27.63
CA LEU A 629 -11.05 6.98 -27.90
C LEU A 629 -11.09 7.35 -29.40
N THR A 630 -11.96 6.72 -30.17
CA THR A 630 -12.05 6.92 -31.62
C THR A 630 -13.45 7.40 -32.01
N THR A 631 -13.58 8.67 -32.37
CA THR A 631 -14.85 9.23 -32.83
C THR A 631 -15.18 8.74 -34.23
N GLN A 632 -16.47 8.68 -34.56
CA GLN A 632 -16.92 8.27 -35.89
C GLN A 632 -16.26 9.14 -36.98
N GLY A 633 -15.53 8.50 -37.90
CA GLY A 633 -14.80 9.18 -38.98
C GLY A 633 -13.65 10.07 -38.49
N ASN A 634 -13.11 9.84 -37.29
CA ASN A 634 -12.06 10.65 -36.66
C ASN A 634 -12.44 12.13 -36.52
N LYS A 635 -13.73 12.43 -36.33
CA LYS A 635 -14.23 13.80 -36.14
C LYS A 635 -13.64 14.44 -34.88
N ASN A 636 -13.08 15.64 -35.02
CA ASN A 636 -12.55 16.40 -33.89
C ASN A 636 -13.64 16.80 -32.88
N ILE A 637 -13.29 16.81 -31.60
CA ILE A 637 -14.15 17.28 -30.51
C ILE A 637 -13.86 18.77 -30.30
N THR A 638 -14.75 19.63 -30.78
CA THR A 638 -14.49 21.09 -30.90
C THR A 638 -15.22 21.96 -29.89
N ASP A 639 -16.20 21.43 -29.17
CA ASP A 639 -17.01 22.18 -28.20
C ASP A 639 -17.43 21.34 -26.98
N LYS A 640 -18.09 21.99 -26.00
CA LYS A 640 -18.48 21.43 -24.70
C LYS A 640 -19.97 21.09 -24.59
N THR A 641 -20.74 21.31 -25.65
CA THR A 641 -22.21 21.21 -25.66
C THR A 641 -22.70 20.04 -26.48
N THR A 642 -22.00 19.72 -27.58
CA THR A 642 -22.37 18.73 -28.58
C THR A 642 -21.76 17.39 -28.21
N TRP A 643 -22.60 16.40 -27.91
CA TRP A 643 -22.18 15.02 -27.78
C TRP A 643 -21.97 14.40 -29.16
N LEU A 644 -20.77 13.91 -29.45
CA LEU A 644 -20.50 13.10 -30.63
C LEU A 644 -20.86 11.64 -30.33
N ASP A 645 -21.83 11.10 -31.08
CA ASP A 645 -22.24 9.71 -31.00
C ASP A 645 -21.22 8.74 -31.62
N ASN A 646 -21.48 7.44 -31.45
CA ASN A 646 -20.74 6.36 -32.12
C ASN A 646 -19.21 6.46 -31.93
N THR A 647 -18.79 6.87 -30.73
CA THR A 647 -17.37 6.96 -30.39
C THR A 647 -16.92 5.67 -29.74
N GLN A 648 -15.92 5.01 -30.31
CA GLN A 648 -15.32 3.84 -29.69
C GLN A 648 -14.55 4.23 -28.45
N PHE A 649 -14.79 3.54 -27.34
CA PHE A 649 -14.13 3.74 -26.07
C PHE A 649 -13.64 2.38 -25.54
N THR A 650 -12.33 2.17 -25.60
CA THR A 650 -11.69 0.95 -25.12
C THR A 650 -10.63 1.32 -24.10
N VAL A 651 -10.60 0.61 -22.97
CA VAL A 651 -9.59 0.78 -21.92
C VAL A 651 -8.82 -0.52 -21.79
N TYR A 652 -7.50 -0.42 -21.91
CA TYR A 652 -6.58 -1.54 -21.75
C TYR A 652 -5.78 -1.38 -20.47
N GLU A 653 -5.43 -2.50 -19.83
CA GLU A 653 -4.35 -2.55 -18.86
C GLU A 653 -2.99 -2.40 -19.54
N ALA A 654 -1.96 -2.20 -18.71
CA ALA A 654 -0.58 -2.14 -19.17
C ALA A 654 -0.10 -3.42 -19.88
N ASP A 655 -0.72 -4.58 -19.64
CA ASP A 655 -0.39 -5.83 -20.33
C ASP A 655 -1.12 -6.00 -21.68
N GLY A 656 -1.99 -5.05 -22.05
CA GLY A 656 -2.78 -5.09 -23.27
C GLY A 656 -4.13 -5.81 -23.13
N THR A 657 -4.48 -6.33 -21.96
CA THR A 657 -5.81 -6.89 -21.71
C THR A 657 -6.84 -5.78 -21.61
N VAL A 658 -8.07 -6.03 -22.07
CA VAL A 658 -9.17 -5.05 -21.96
C VAL A 658 -9.70 -5.07 -20.53
N ASN A 659 -9.67 -3.94 -19.83
CA ASN A 659 -10.22 -3.81 -18.48
C ASN A 659 -11.48 -2.94 -18.46
N TYR A 660 -12.59 -3.59 -18.80
CA TYR A 660 -13.92 -3.02 -18.70
C TYR A 660 -15.01 -4.12 -18.75
N ASP A 661 -15.91 -4.14 -17.75
CA ASP A 661 -16.83 -5.27 -17.47
C ASP A 661 -17.90 -5.55 -18.54
N ALA A 662 -18.18 -4.59 -19.43
CA ALA A 662 -19.12 -4.78 -20.51
C ALA A 662 -18.51 -4.30 -21.81
N ALA A 663 -19.00 -4.81 -22.93
CA ALA A 663 -18.70 -4.30 -24.26
C ALA A 663 -19.74 -3.24 -24.71
N PRO A 664 -19.76 -1.99 -24.21
CA PRO A 664 -20.21 -0.91 -25.04
C PRO A 664 -19.01 -0.53 -25.92
N GLU A 665 -18.96 -1.13 -27.10
CA GLU A 665 -18.07 -0.65 -28.17
C GLU A 665 -18.29 0.84 -28.47
N MET A 666 -19.40 1.43 -28.00
CA MET A 666 -19.84 2.77 -28.34
C MET A 666 -20.20 3.62 -27.11
N ALA A 667 -19.68 4.84 -27.14
CA ALA A 667 -19.92 5.93 -26.22
C ALA A 667 -20.32 7.20 -26.98
N GLN A 668 -20.74 8.21 -26.22
CA GLN A 668 -20.78 9.59 -26.65
C GLN A 668 -19.61 10.34 -26.00
N VAL A 669 -19.00 11.30 -26.70
CA VAL A 669 -17.96 12.15 -26.12
C VAL A 669 -18.20 13.62 -26.43
N LYS A 670 -17.82 14.50 -25.51
CA LYS A 670 -17.76 15.96 -25.74
C LYS A 670 -16.63 16.61 -24.94
N GLY A 671 -16.34 17.86 -25.26
CA GLY A 671 -15.47 18.68 -24.44
C GLY A 671 -16.05 18.98 -23.06
N ARG A 672 -15.17 19.29 -22.11
CA ARG A 672 -15.56 19.81 -20.78
C ARG A 672 -14.55 20.82 -20.26
N GLY A 673 -14.74 21.30 -19.03
CA GLY A 673 -13.84 22.25 -18.37
C GLY A 673 -14.08 23.69 -18.82
N ASN A 674 -13.55 24.63 -18.05
CA ASN A 674 -13.63 26.06 -18.36
C ASN A 674 -12.23 26.55 -18.76
N SER A 675 -11.45 27.07 -17.81
CA SER A 675 -10.08 27.54 -18.02
C SER A 675 -9.22 26.54 -18.79
N THR A 676 -9.22 25.25 -18.40
CA THR A 676 -8.44 24.19 -19.08
C THR A 676 -8.82 24.00 -20.55
N TRP A 677 -10.10 24.16 -20.91
CA TRP A 677 -10.57 24.00 -22.29
C TRP A 677 -10.05 25.12 -23.19
N ASP A 678 -10.00 26.33 -22.64
CA ASP A 678 -9.57 27.54 -23.33
C ASP A 678 -8.04 27.72 -23.30
N ALA A 679 -7.36 27.04 -22.36
CA ALA A 679 -5.90 27.09 -22.19
C ALA A 679 -5.12 26.47 -23.37
N THR A 680 -5.67 25.44 -24.01
CA THR A 680 -4.99 24.75 -25.11
C THR A 680 -5.98 24.08 -26.06
N THR A 681 -5.60 23.99 -27.34
CA THR A 681 -6.28 23.16 -28.34
C THR A 681 -5.67 21.76 -28.46
N GLU A 682 -4.49 21.53 -27.89
CA GLU A 682 -3.71 20.29 -28.07
C GLU A 682 -4.06 19.22 -27.03
N LYS A 683 -4.24 19.61 -25.76
CA LYS A 683 -4.54 18.74 -24.60
C LYS A 683 -5.80 19.21 -23.85
N ARG A 684 -6.97 18.84 -24.35
CA ARG A 684 -8.26 19.25 -23.80
C ARG A 684 -8.90 18.16 -22.95
N PRO A 685 -9.61 18.49 -21.86
CA PRO A 685 -10.33 17.50 -21.07
C PRO A 685 -11.66 17.09 -21.75
N TYR A 686 -12.05 15.83 -21.56
CA TYR A 686 -13.24 15.24 -22.20
C TYR A 686 -14.20 14.62 -21.19
N ALA A 687 -15.49 14.68 -21.49
CA ALA A 687 -16.52 13.92 -20.79
C ALA A 687 -16.98 12.77 -21.70
N VAL A 688 -17.01 11.56 -21.14
CA VAL A 688 -17.40 10.33 -21.84
C VAL A 688 -18.70 9.81 -21.24
N LYS A 689 -19.64 9.44 -22.12
CA LYS A 689 -20.91 8.83 -21.74
C LYS A 689 -21.11 7.51 -22.45
N LEU A 690 -21.04 6.41 -21.71
CA LEU A 690 -21.22 5.07 -22.23
C LEU A 690 -22.70 4.83 -22.55
N ASN A 691 -22.99 4.02 -23.58
CA ASN A 691 -24.37 3.72 -23.95
C ASN A 691 -25.10 2.87 -22.86
N LYS A 692 -24.33 2.07 -22.11
CA LYS A 692 -24.74 1.22 -20.99
C LYS A 692 -23.82 1.49 -19.81
N LYS A 693 -24.32 1.23 -18.59
CA LYS A 693 -23.47 1.26 -17.40
C LYS A 693 -22.48 0.09 -17.50
N ALA A 694 -21.24 0.29 -17.06
CA ALA A 694 -20.36 -0.80 -16.60
C ALA A 694 -19.20 -0.23 -15.76
N ARG A 695 -18.35 -1.11 -15.24
CA ARG A 695 -17.17 -0.76 -14.41
C ARG A 695 -15.93 -0.59 -15.25
N VAL A 696 -15.28 0.58 -15.18
CA VAL A 696 -14.01 0.91 -15.85
C VAL A 696 -12.87 0.84 -14.83
N LEU A 697 -11.83 0.05 -15.09
CA LEU A 697 -10.69 -0.12 -14.16
C LEU A 697 -11.14 -0.48 -12.73
N GLY A 698 -12.13 -1.37 -12.62
CA GLY A 698 -12.73 -1.78 -11.35
C GLY A 698 -13.56 -0.72 -10.60
N MET A 699 -13.64 0.52 -11.10
CA MET A 699 -14.47 1.59 -10.51
C MET A 699 -15.96 1.26 -10.55
N LEU A 700 -16.73 1.83 -9.62
CA LEU A 700 -18.16 1.51 -9.51
C LEU A 700 -18.92 1.80 -10.80
N GLU A 701 -19.84 0.90 -11.13
CA GLU A 701 -20.53 0.87 -12.41
C GLU A 701 -21.33 2.16 -12.67
N HIS A 702 -21.03 2.84 -13.78
CA HIS A 702 -21.76 4.03 -14.20
C HIS A 702 -21.64 4.29 -15.72
N LYS A 703 -22.43 5.24 -16.25
CA LYS A 703 -22.30 5.68 -17.66
C LYS A 703 -21.35 6.87 -17.85
N ARG A 704 -21.00 7.58 -16.79
CA ARG A 704 -20.35 8.90 -16.87
C ARG A 704 -18.92 8.85 -16.33
N TRP A 705 -17.99 9.22 -17.20
CA TRP A 705 -16.55 9.23 -16.95
C TRP A 705 -15.93 10.51 -17.49
N VAL A 706 -14.75 10.83 -16.99
CA VAL A 706 -14.03 12.05 -17.32
C VAL A 706 -12.59 11.70 -17.64
N LEU A 707 -12.07 12.27 -18.71
CA LEU A 707 -10.64 12.32 -18.99
C LEU A 707 -10.15 13.72 -18.62
N MET A 708 -9.62 13.87 -17.41
CA MET A 708 -9.05 15.14 -16.94
C MET A 708 -7.65 15.31 -17.50
N ALA A 709 -7.39 16.45 -18.13
CA ALA A 709 -6.09 16.73 -18.74
C ALA A 709 -4.98 17.03 -17.72
N ASN A 710 -5.34 17.43 -16.50
CA ASN A 710 -4.41 17.89 -15.45
C ASN A 710 -3.38 18.90 -16.02
N PHE A 711 -3.85 19.82 -16.86
CA PHE A 711 -2.99 20.63 -17.71
C PHE A 711 -2.07 21.58 -16.94
N TYR A 712 -2.51 22.08 -15.79
CA TYR A 712 -1.72 22.94 -14.91
C TYR A 712 -0.91 22.17 -13.87
N ASP A 713 -1.13 20.86 -13.77
CA ASP A 713 -0.53 20.00 -12.76
C ASP A 713 0.73 19.32 -13.31
N ALA A 714 1.90 19.86 -12.98
CA ALA A 714 3.19 19.29 -13.38
C ALA A 714 3.49 17.92 -12.73
N THR A 715 2.75 17.52 -11.71
CA THR A 715 2.94 16.25 -10.99
C THR A 715 1.90 15.19 -11.37
N PHE A 716 0.86 15.54 -12.13
CA PHE A 716 -0.28 14.68 -12.53
C PHE A 716 -1.13 14.10 -11.40
N ILE A 717 -0.74 14.26 -10.13
CA ILE A 717 -1.37 13.59 -8.99
C ILE A 717 -2.18 14.50 -8.08
N ARG A 718 -2.25 15.82 -8.27
CA ARG A 718 -2.90 16.69 -7.27
C ARG A 718 -4.38 16.36 -7.07
N ASN A 719 -5.09 16.10 -8.17
CA ASN A 719 -6.47 15.59 -8.12
C ASN A 719 -6.53 14.20 -7.44
N ALA A 720 -5.69 13.27 -7.87
CA ALA A 720 -5.67 11.90 -7.36
C ALA A 720 -5.32 11.85 -5.85
N MET A 721 -4.35 12.63 -5.40
CA MET A 721 -3.90 12.76 -4.02
C MET A 721 -4.98 13.38 -3.13
N SER A 722 -5.68 14.41 -3.62
CA SER A 722 -6.78 15.01 -2.86
C SER A 722 -7.93 14.02 -2.67
N ASN A 723 -8.25 13.23 -3.70
CA ASN A 723 -9.24 12.16 -3.62
C ASN A 723 -8.74 11.00 -2.74
N TYR A 724 -7.44 10.67 -2.76
CA TYR A 724 -6.82 9.67 -1.89
C TYR A 724 -6.99 10.06 -0.41
N ILE A 725 -6.66 11.31 -0.07
CA ILE A 725 -6.80 11.85 1.30
C ILE A 725 -8.26 11.86 1.71
N GLY A 726 -9.14 12.39 0.84
CA GLY A 726 -10.58 12.42 1.08
C GLY A 726 -11.18 11.04 1.33
N LYS A 727 -10.78 10.04 0.54
CA LYS A 727 -11.31 8.67 0.67
C LYS A 727 -10.87 7.96 1.94
N ARG A 728 -9.64 8.21 2.39
CA ARG A 728 -9.02 7.43 3.49
C ARG A 728 -9.19 8.06 4.85
N TYR A 729 -9.14 9.39 4.91
CA TYR A 729 -8.97 10.09 6.17
C TYR A 729 -10.11 11.09 6.44
N THR A 730 -11.17 11.07 5.63
CA THR A 730 -12.36 11.90 5.83
C THR A 730 -13.64 11.08 5.68
N ASN A 731 -14.75 11.61 6.19
CA ASN A 731 -16.08 11.02 6.12
C ASN A 731 -16.91 11.59 4.97
N GLN A 732 -16.27 11.96 3.86
CA GLN A 732 -16.98 12.32 2.63
C GLN A 732 -17.75 11.10 2.10
N ASP A 733 -19.07 11.24 1.90
CA ASP A 733 -19.94 10.17 1.39
C ASP A 733 -19.44 9.59 0.06
N TRP A 734 -18.81 10.42 -0.76
CA TRP A 734 -18.18 10.01 -2.01
C TRP A 734 -17.08 10.99 -2.42
N VAL A 735 -15.99 10.43 -2.94
CA VAL A 735 -14.96 11.16 -3.68
C VAL A 735 -14.69 10.45 -5.01
N PRO A 736 -14.32 11.16 -6.08
CA PRO A 736 -14.04 10.53 -7.36
C PRO A 736 -12.92 9.51 -7.26
N SER A 737 -13.20 8.25 -7.62
CA SER A 737 -12.12 7.30 -7.93
C SER A 737 -11.57 7.57 -9.33
N GLY A 738 -10.33 7.18 -9.59
CA GLY A 738 -9.71 7.38 -10.90
C GLY A 738 -8.26 6.92 -10.97
N TYR A 739 -7.78 6.78 -12.20
CA TYR A 739 -6.44 6.31 -12.54
C TYR A 739 -5.81 7.22 -13.57
N ASN A 740 -4.51 7.45 -13.46
CA ASN A 740 -3.74 8.06 -14.55
C ASN A 740 -3.63 7.06 -15.72
N ALA A 741 -3.81 7.54 -16.94
CA ALA A 741 -3.88 6.71 -18.14
C ALA A 741 -3.29 7.45 -19.35
N GLU A 742 -2.76 6.69 -20.30
CA GLU A 742 -2.36 7.21 -21.61
C GLU A 742 -3.60 7.35 -22.51
N LEU A 743 -3.85 8.54 -23.05
CA LEU A 743 -4.97 8.74 -23.98
C LEU A 743 -4.49 8.66 -25.43
N VAL A 744 -5.13 7.81 -26.23
CA VAL A 744 -5.03 7.80 -27.69
C VAL A 744 -6.37 8.25 -28.27
N LEU A 745 -6.42 9.46 -28.83
CA LEU A 745 -7.62 10.05 -29.43
C LEU A 745 -7.48 10.10 -30.96
N ASN A 746 -8.36 9.41 -31.69
CA ASN A 746 -8.38 9.37 -33.15
C ASN A 746 -7.01 9.02 -33.77
N GLY A 747 -6.31 8.04 -33.17
CA GLY A 747 -4.98 7.61 -33.63
C GLY A 747 -3.85 8.58 -33.29
N VAL A 748 -4.05 9.50 -32.36
CA VAL A 748 -3.02 10.42 -31.86
C VAL A 748 -2.88 10.24 -30.35
N HIS A 749 -1.66 9.93 -29.89
CA HIS A 749 -1.34 9.90 -28.47
C HIS A 749 -1.38 11.33 -27.91
N LYS A 750 -2.21 11.54 -26.90
CA LYS A 750 -2.46 12.82 -26.23
C LYS A 750 -1.72 12.95 -24.90
N GLY A 751 -0.96 11.93 -24.51
CA GLY A 751 -0.22 11.87 -23.26
C GLY A 751 -1.07 11.46 -22.06
N ASN A 752 -0.61 11.82 -20.87
CA ASN A 752 -1.21 11.44 -19.60
C ASN A 752 -2.51 12.20 -19.31
N TYR A 753 -3.55 11.47 -18.92
CA TYR A 753 -4.84 11.98 -18.44
C TYR A 753 -5.25 11.24 -17.17
N TYR A 754 -5.92 11.92 -16.25
CA TYR A 754 -6.59 11.27 -15.13
C TYR A 754 -8.01 10.84 -15.56
N LEU A 755 -8.19 9.54 -15.78
CA LEU A 755 -9.48 8.91 -16.06
C LEU A 755 -10.21 8.70 -14.73
N CYS A 756 -11.27 9.46 -14.51
CA CYS A 756 -11.99 9.43 -13.25
C CYS A 756 -13.50 9.43 -13.41
N GLU A 757 -14.15 9.12 -12.30
CA GLU A 757 -15.58 9.15 -12.11
C GLU A 757 -16.15 10.58 -12.26
N GLN A 758 -17.24 10.76 -13.01
CA GLN A 758 -17.94 12.05 -13.03
C GLN A 758 -18.92 12.15 -11.84
N ALA A 759 -18.87 13.27 -11.10
CA ALA A 759 -19.83 13.58 -10.04
C ALA A 759 -21.26 13.64 -10.59
N LYS A 760 -22.13 12.75 -10.08
CA LYS A 760 -23.54 12.61 -10.43
C LYS A 760 -24.32 12.04 -9.24
N ILE A 761 -25.58 12.45 -9.10
CA ILE A 761 -26.49 11.90 -8.10
C ILE A 761 -26.80 10.45 -8.48
N ASN A 762 -26.30 9.52 -7.68
CA ASN A 762 -26.52 8.08 -7.80
C ASN A 762 -25.94 7.34 -6.60
N ASP A 763 -26.56 6.23 -6.19
CA ASP A 763 -26.10 5.38 -5.08
C ASP A 763 -24.64 4.88 -5.22
N ASN A 764 -24.12 4.75 -6.44
CA ASN A 764 -22.72 4.37 -6.70
C ASN A 764 -21.76 5.57 -6.82
N ARG A 765 -22.26 6.79 -6.61
CA ARG A 765 -21.55 8.08 -6.79
C ARG A 765 -21.95 9.00 -5.62
N VAL A 766 -22.46 10.19 -5.93
CA VAL A 766 -22.86 11.18 -4.94
C VAL A 766 -24.27 10.84 -4.46
N ASN A 767 -24.44 10.65 -3.15
CA ASN A 767 -25.76 10.51 -2.54
C ASN A 767 -26.40 11.90 -2.33
N GLY A 768 -27.72 12.01 -2.46
CA GLY A 768 -28.47 13.26 -2.26
C GLY A 768 -29.59 13.46 -3.29
N GLU A 769 -30.42 14.47 -3.07
CA GLU A 769 -31.49 14.84 -4.00
C GLU A 769 -30.98 15.82 -5.08
N TYR A 770 -30.13 16.77 -4.68
CA TYR A 770 -29.54 17.76 -5.57
C TYR A 770 -28.03 17.89 -5.37
N LEU A 771 -27.27 17.84 -6.46
CA LEU A 771 -25.86 18.24 -6.49
C LEU A 771 -25.75 19.70 -6.97
N ILE A 772 -25.18 20.56 -6.13
CA ILE A 772 -25.04 21.99 -6.36
C ILE A 772 -23.56 22.36 -6.52
N GLU A 773 -23.24 23.22 -7.49
CA GLU A 773 -21.90 23.78 -7.73
C GLU A 773 -21.92 25.29 -7.55
N ALA A 774 -20.98 25.83 -6.78
CA ALA A 774 -20.64 27.25 -6.78
C ALA A 774 -19.64 27.55 -7.92
N ASP A 775 -19.98 28.51 -8.79
CA ASP A 775 -19.16 28.87 -9.96
C ASP A 775 -19.37 30.34 -10.38
N ILE A 776 -18.33 31.00 -10.88
CA ILE A 776 -18.37 32.42 -11.30
C ILE A 776 -18.32 32.48 -12.82
N LYS A 777 -19.48 32.28 -13.43
CA LYS A 777 -19.63 32.51 -14.87
C LYS A 777 -19.75 34.01 -15.12
N ALA A 778 -18.73 34.56 -15.77
CA ALA A 778 -18.75 35.91 -16.33
C ALA A 778 -20.07 36.17 -17.10
N GLY A 779 -20.97 36.97 -16.54
CA GLY A 779 -22.05 37.62 -17.29
C GLY A 779 -23.21 36.79 -17.85
N LEU A 780 -23.65 35.69 -17.22
CA LEU A 780 -24.78 34.88 -17.73
C LEU A 780 -25.94 34.73 -16.72
N GLY A 781 -27.09 35.37 -16.97
CA GLY A 781 -28.42 34.81 -16.60
C GLY A 781 -28.81 33.73 -17.63
N ASN A 782 -29.82 32.87 -17.51
CA ASN A 782 -30.84 32.55 -16.50
C ASN A 782 -30.53 31.15 -15.94
N GLY A 783 -30.62 30.93 -14.62
CA GLY A 783 -30.66 29.56 -14.05
C GLY A 783 -29.79 29.29 -12.84
N SER A 784 -28.85 30.16 -12.46
CA SER A 784 -28.19 30.07 -11.16
C SER A 784 -29.08 30.63 -10.04
N ILE A 785 -28.90 30.12 -8.83
CA ILE A 785 -29.43 30.68 -7.60
C ILE A 785 -28.38 31.63 -7.03
N GLU A 786 -28.77 32.86 -6.73
CA GLU A 786 -27.88 33.81 -6.06
C GLU A 786 -28.01 33.67 -4.54
N GLY A 787 -26.90 33.48 -3.85
CA GLY A 787 -26.85 33.50 -2.39
C GLY A 787 -27.24 34.89 -1.85
N PRO A 788 -28.19 35.00 -0.91
CA PRO A 788 -28.69 36.30 -0.46
C PRO A 788 -27.69 37.09 0.40
N LYS A 789 -26.61 36.45 0.88
CA LYS A 789 -25.57 37.09 1.71
C LYS A 789 -24.21 37.07 1.02
N SER A 790 -23.84 35.95 0.44
CA SER A 790 -22.55 35.82 -0.25
C SER A 790 -22.52 36.49 -1.63
N HIS A 791 -23.70 36.68 -2.25
CA HIS A 791 -23.84 37.05 -3.66
C HIS A 791 -23.12 36.09 -4.63
N ASN A 792 -22.88 34.86 -4.19
CA ASN A 792 -22.31 33.80 -5.02
C ASN A 792 -23.37 33.18 -5.93
N ALA A 793 -22.95 32.52 -7.00
CA ALA A 793 -23.83 31.85 -7.94
C ALA A 793 -23.77 30.32 -7.77
N PHE A 794 -24.92 29.72 -7.46
CA PHE A 794 -25.09 28.29 -7.26
C PHE A 794 -25.86 27.67 -8.43
N PHE A 795 -25.32 26.60 -9.00
CA PHE A 795 -25.89 25.88 -10.14
C PHE A 795 -26.33 24.48 -9.72
N THR A 796 -27.57 24.12 -10.01
CA THR A 796 -28.07 22.74 -9.86
C THR A 796 -27.49 21.89 -10.99
N LYS A 797 -26.54 21.01 -10.68
CA LYS A 797 -25.79 20.21 -11.67
C LYS A 797 -26.38 18.84 -11.94
N ASP A 798 -27.10 18.31 -10.96
CA ASP A 798 -27.81 17.05 -11.08
C ASP A 798 -28.94 16.98 -10.04
N PRO A 799 -30.21 16.93 -10.47
CA PRO A 799 -30.68 17.27 -11.81
C PRO A 799 -30.39 18.75 -12.17
N GLU A 800 -30.27 19.05 -13.47
CA GLU A 800 -30.26 20.44 -13.95
C GLU A 800 -31.70 21.00 -13.91
N LEU A 801 -31.97 21.96 -13.03
CA LEU A 801 -33.30 22.52 -12.82
C LEU A 801 -33.59 23.71 -13.74
N GLN A 802 -34.86 23.85 -14.12
CA GLN A 802 -35.32 25.01 -14.86
C GLN A 802 -35.51 26.20 -13.91
N PRO A 803 -35.00 27.40 -14.24
CA PRO A 803 -35.19 28.57 -13.39
C PRO A 803 -36.67 28.84 -13.09
N ASN A 804 -36.96 29.14 -11.83
CA ASN A 804 -38.30 29.37 -11.26
C ASN A 804 -39.25 28.14 -11.24
N SER A 805 -38.79 26.92 -11.52
CA SER A 805 -39.58 25.71 -11.22
C SER A 805 -39.83 25.58 -9.71
N GLN A 806 -40.77 24.70 -9.31
CA GLN A 806 -41.04 24.47 -7.89
C GLN A 806 -39.81 23.94 -7.17
N GLU A 807 -39.11 22.99 -7.76
CA GLU A 807 -37.87 22.38 -7.26
C GLU A 807 -36.76 23.43 -7.16
N TYR A 808 -36.60 24.28 -8.18
CA TYR A 808 -35.64 25.38 -8.17
C TYR A 808 -35.89 26.34 -7.01
N ASN A 809 -37.16 26.73 -6.80
CA ASN A 809 -37.53 27.62 -5.70
C ASN A 809 -37.35 26.96 -4.33
N ASN A 810 -37.55 25.65 -4.22
CA ASN A 810 -37.27 24.89 -3.00
C ASN A 810 -35.78 24.93 -2.65
N VAL A 811 -34.90 24.58 -3.60
CA VAL A 811 -33.44 24.65 -3.44
C VAL A 811 -33.02 26.08 -3.08
N LYS A 812 -33.58 27.08 -3.76
CA LYS A 812 -33.33 28.49 -3.44
C LYS A 812 -33.70 28.82 -1.99
N SER A 813 -34.88 28.39 -1.52
CA SER A 813 -35.31 28.66 -0.15
C SER A 813 -34.40 27.99 0.89
N ILE A 814 -33.84 26.82 0.59
CA ILE A 814 -32.88 26.14 1.47
C ILE A 814 -31.59 26.95 1.56
N ILE A 815 -31.01 27.35 0.42
CA ILE A 815 -29.81 28.20 0.36
C ILE A 815 -30.05 29.55 1.07
N ASP A 816 -31.21 30.16 0.85
CA ASP A 816 -31.56 31.45 1.47
C ASP A 816 -31.57 31.35 3.01
N LYS A 817 -32.17 30.28 3.54
CA LYS A 817 -32.24 30.02 4.98
C LYS A 817 -30.88 29.67 5.56
N PHE A 818 -30.09 28.85 4.86
CA PHE A 818 -28.73 28.48 5.24
C PHE A 818 -27.83 29.71 5.37
N GLU A 819 -27.74 30.55 4.32
CA GLU A 819 -26.89 31.74 4.38
C GLU A 819 -27.39 32.75 5.41
N SER A 820 -28.70 32.90 5.58
CA SER A 820 -29.24 33.78 6.62
C SER A 820 -28.85 33.34 8.03
N ALA A 821 -28.83 32.03 8.30
CA ALA A 821 -28.39 31.49 9.58
C ALA A 821 -26.87 31.64 9.79
N LEU A 822 -26.07 31.27 8.77
CA LEU A 822 -24.61 31.35 8.83
C LEU A 822 -24.11 32.78 9.07
N TYR A 823 -24.51 33.72 8.22
CA TYR A 823 -24.08 35.11 8.33
C TYR A 823 -24.80 35.89 9.44
N GLY A 824 -25.94 35.38 9.93
CA GLY A 824 -26.67 35.94 11.07
C GLY A 824 -26.12 35.49 12.43
N GLY A 825 -25.23 34.49 12.47
CA GLY A 825 -24.73 33.89 13.72
C GLY A 825 -25.76 33.01 14.45
N ASP A 826 -26.81 32.54 13.76
CA ASP A 826 -27.80 31.62 14.33
C ASP A 826 -27.31 30.17 14.18
N TYR A 827 -26.37 29.80 15.06
CA TYR A 827 -25.74 28.49 15.02
C TYR A 827 -26.71 27.34 15.32
N ASN A 828 -27.80 27.57 16.06
CA ASN A 828 -28.79 26.53 16.34
C ASN A 828 -29.55 26.15 15.06
N THR A 829 -30.04 27.14 14.31
CA THR A 829 -30.69 26.89 13.02
C THR A 829 -29.69 26.28 12.04
N LEU A 830 -28.47 26.82 11.96
CA LEU A 830 -27.44 26.32 11.07
C LEU A 830 -27.13 24.84 11.32
N MET A 831 -26.90 24.45 12.58
CA MET A 831 -26.61 23.05 12.96
C MET A 831 -27.77 22.09 12.69
N SER A 832 -29.01 22.58 12.59
CA SER A 832 -30.16 21.75 12.18
C SER A 832 -30.27 21.52 10.67
N MET A 833 -29.47 22.24 9.87
CA MET A 833 -29.53 22.23 8.41
C MET A 833 -28.31 21.61 7.75
N ILE A 834 -27.24 21.34 8.49
CA ILE A 834 -25.98 20.86 7.93
C ILE A 834 -25.52 19.56 8.56
N ASP A 835 -24.78 18.78 7.80
CA ASP A 835 -23.84 17.82 8.36
C ASP A 835 -22.50 18.51 8.63
N LEU A 836 -22.27 18.94 9.88
CA LEU A 836 -21.06 19.69 10.27
C LEU A 836 -19.77 18.96 9.90
N GLU A 837 -19.77 17.63 10.00
CA GLU A 837 -18.59 16.82 9.72
C GLU A 837 -18.18 16.90 8.25
N SER A 838 -19.14 16.77 7.32
CA SER A 838 -18.86 16.96 5.89
C SER A 838 -18.25 18.33 5.56
N PHE A 839 -18.69 19.40 6.26
CA PHE A 839 -18.15 20.75 6.09
C PHE A 839 -16.71 20.87 6.58
N VAL A 840 -16.41 20.29 7.76
CA VAL A 840 -15.05 20.27 8.33
C VAL A 840 -14.10 19.48 7.44
N ASP A 841 -14.51 18.29 7.01
CA ASP A 841 -13.71 17.38 6.18
C ASP A 841 -13.39 17.98 4.81
N TRP A 842 -14.38 18.59 4.15
CA TRP A 842 -14.16 19.27 2.88
C TRP A 842 -13.24 20.49 3.03
N TYR A 843 -13.51 21.32 4.05
CA TYR A 843 -12.70 22.51 4.33
C TYR A 843 -11.25 22.16 4.60
N LEU A 844 -11.02 21.12 5.41
CA LEU A 844 -9.70 20.69 5.81
C LEU A 844 -8.80 20.41 4.61
N VAL A 845 -9.26 19.57 3.68
CA VAL A 845 -8.49 19.21 2.48
C VAL A 845 -8.28 20.40 1.58
N LYS A 846 -9.31 21.23 1.37
CA LYS A 846 -9.20 22.45 0.55
C LYS A 846 -8.19 23.45 1.15
N GLU A 847 -8.23 23.68 2.46
CA GLU A 847 -7.36 24.63 3.15
C GLU A 847 -5.90 24.12 3.26
N TRP A 848 -5.71 22.82 3.50
CA TRP A 848 -4.39 22.20 3.43
C TRP A 848 -3.80 22.30 2.05
N SER A 849 -4.60 21.99 1.03
CA SER A 849 -4.14 22.06 -0.35
C SER A 849 -3.86 23.48 -0.83
N ARG A 850 -4.23 24.53 -0.06
CA ARG A 850 -4.16 25.92 -0.54
C ARG A 850 -4.90 26.10 -1.85
N ASP A 851 -6.04 25.42 -1.99
CA ASP A 851 -6.87 25.60 -3.16
C ASP A 851 -7.42 27.02 -3.18
N VAL A 852 -6.94 27.80 -4.16
CA VAL A 852 -7.26 29.22 -4.31
C VAL A 852 -8.73 29.45 -4.69
N ASP A 853 -9.41 28.41 -5.19
CA ASP A 853 -10.83 28.48 -5.52
C ASP A 853 -11.73 27.95 -4.38
N GLY A 854 -11.13 27.37 -3.34
CA GLY A 854 -11.81 26.73 -2.20
C GLY A 854 -12.59 27.69 -1.29
N ASN A 855 -12.44 29.01 -1.45
CA ASN A 855 -13.26 30.04 -0.78
C ASN A 855 -14.68 30.17 -1.36
N MET A 856 -15.18 29.14 -2.07
CA MET A 856 -16.42 29.11 -2.84
C MET A 856 -16.36 29.93 -4.14
N HIS A 857 -15.18 30.12 -4.73
CA HIS A 857 -15.04 30.86 -5.99
C HIS A 857 -15.55 30.04 -7.19
N THR A 858 -14.96 28.87 -7.44
CA THR A 858 -15.42 27.96 -8.51
C THR A 858 -15.14 26.51 -8.14
N SER A 859 -15.76 25.58 -8.87
CA SER A 859 -15.61 24.13 -8.71
C SER A 859 -15.82 23.61 -7.28
N CYS A 860 -16.59 24.32 -6.45
CA CYS A 860 -16.95 23.93 -5.10
C CYS A 860 -18.35 23.31 -5.08
N TYR A 861 -18.49 22.10 -4.55
CA TYR A 861 -19.74 21.34 -4.61
C TYR A 861 -20.32 21.11 -3.21
N PHE A 862 -21.64 21.04 -3.12
CA PHE A 862 -22.38 20.54 -1.97
C PHE A 862 -23.64 19.80 -2.43
N THR A 863 -24.18 18.97 -1.55
CA THR A 863 -25.41 18.21 -1.77
C THR A 863 -26.52 18.71 -0.87
N ILE A 864 -27.75 18.63 -1.36
CA ILE A 864 -28.97 18.79 -0.56
C ILE A 864 -29.66 17.42 -0.55
N MET A 865 -29.87 16.88 0.66
CA MET A 865 -30.53 15.60 0.91
C MET A 865 -32.06 15.76 0.84
N GLU A 866 -32.78 14.64 0.76
CA GLU A 866 -34.26 14.63 0.69
C GLU A 866 -34.95 15.33 1.88
N ASP A 867 -34.31 15.35 3.05
CA ASP A 867 -34.81 16.03 4.25
C ASP A 867 -34.42 17.52 4.32
N GLY A 868 -33.68 18.02 3.32
CA GLY A 868 -33.17 19.39 3.25
C GLY A 868 -31.82 19.61 3.94
N THR A 869 -31.20 18.57 4.51
CA THR A 869 -29.84 18.66 5.07
C THR A 869 -28.83 18.96 3.98
N ILE A 870 -27.88 19.86 4.26
CA ILE A 870 -26.79 20.23 3.37
C ILE A 870 -25.52 19.48 3.80
N LYS A 871 -24.87 18.78 2.87
CA LYS A 871 -23.56 18.16 3.10
C LYS A 871 -22.54 18.74 2.11
N MET A 872 -21.36 19.12 2.59
CA MET A 872 -20.32 19.67 1.73
C MET A 872 -19.63 18.56 0.94
N GLY A 873 -19.29 18.84 -0.32
CA GLY A 873 -18.67 17.89 -1.23
C GLY A 873 -19.53 17.55 -2.45
N PRO A 874 -18.99 16.74 -3.37
CA PRO A 874 -17.71 16.03 -3.26
C PRO A 874 -16.47 16.91 -3.46
N MET A 875 -15.31 16.36 -3.10
CA MET A 875 -14.01 16.92 -3.45
C MET A 875 -13.83 16.93 -4.97
N TRP A 876 -13.47 18.08 -5.54
CA TRP A 876 -13.33 18.28 -6.98
C TRP A 876 -12.35 19.42 -7.30
N ASP A 877 -11.60 19.32 -8.41
CA ASP A 877 -10.65 20.32 -8.95
C ASP A 877 -9.54 20.74 -7.98
N PHE A 878 -8.39 20.08 -8.08
CA PHE A 878 -7.19 20.36 -7.28
C PHE A 878 -5.92 20.51 -8.14
N ASP A 879 -6.03 20.61 -9.47
CA ASP A 879 -4.86 20.68 -10.36
C ASP A 879 -4.01 21.95 -10.15
N ILE A 880 -4.59 23.03 -9.64
CA ILE A 880 -3.90 24.27 -9.25
C ILE A 880 -3.66 24.42 -7.73
N ALA A 881 -3.85 23.34 -6.97
CA ALA A 881 -3.61 23.31 -5.53
C ALA A 881 -2.21 22.75 -5.20
N TRP A 882 -1.95 22.48 -3.92
CA TRP A 882 -0.74 21.84 -3.39
C TRP A 882 0.57 22.48 -3.90
N GLY A 883 0.69 23.80 -3.75
CA GLY A 883 1.86 24.56 -4.20
C GLY A 883 1.98 24.72 -5.72
N GLY A 884 0.99 24.22 -6.48
CA GLY A 884 1.01 24.14 -7.94
C GLY A 884 0.33 25.29 -8.68
N ASN A 885 -0.07 26.37 -8.00
CA ASN A 885 -0.73 27.50 -8.65
C ASN A 885 0.22 28.22 -9.64
N PRO A 886 -0.06 28.22 -10.97
CA PRO A 886 0.82 28.86 -11.95
C PRO A 886 0.56 30.37 -12.11
N PHE A 887 -0.44 30.94 -11.42
CA PHE A 887 -0.97 32.29 -11.68
C PHE A 887 -0.56 33.38 -10.66
N GLY A 888 0.31 33.08 -9.70
CA GLY A 888 0.84 34.10 -8.77
C GLY A 888 1.57 33.56 -7.55
N ALA A 889 1.97 34.46 -6.64
CA ALA A 889 2.68 34.12 -5.40
C ALA A 889 1.81 33.38 -4.36
N MET A 890 0.48 33.51 -4.45
CA MET A 890 -0.47 32.87 -3.53
C MET A 890 -0.76 31.43 -3.97
N GLY A 891 -0.68 30.47 -3.06
CA GLY A 891 -0.87 29.04 -3.36
C GLY A 891 0.30 28.36 -4.09
N GLY A 892 1.45 29.04 -4.23
CA GLY A 892 2.69 28.46 -4.73
C GLY A 892 3.51 27.73 -3.64
N TYR A 893 4.57 27.02 -4.01
CA TYR A 893 5.38 26.23 -3.06
C TYR A 893 5.96 27.01 -1.87
N ASN A 894 6.17 28.32 -2.00
CA ASN A 894 6.68 29.17 -0.92
C ASN A 894 5.57 29.66 0.04
N ASP A 895 4.30 29.41 -0.27
CA ASP A 895 3.14 29.91 0.46
C ASP A 895 2.55 28.84 1.43
N ILE A 896 3.39 28.41 2.37
CA ILE A 896 3.08 27.31 3.31
C ILE A 896 2.31 27.77 4.57
N GLU A 897 2.26 29.06 4.87
CA GLU A 897 1.72 29.62 6.13
C GLU A 897 0.56 30.61 5.94
N GLY A 898 -0.42 30.56 6.83
CA GLY A 898 -1.60 31.43 6.86
C GLY A 898 -2.87 30.64 6.50
N TYR A 899 -4.05 31.17 6.83
CA TYR A 899 -5.31 30.61 6.35
C TYR A 899 -5.69 31.30 5.03
N TYR A 900 -6.05 30.56 3.98
CA TYR A 900 -6.45 31.14 2.70
C TYR A 900 -7.98 31.24 2.59
N ILE A 901 -8.69 30.11 2.68
CA ILE A 901 -10.13 29.99 2.48
C ILE A 901 -10.88 30.81 3.54
N THR A 902 -10.35 30.84 4.76
CA THR A 902 -10.93 31.57 5.89
C THR A 902 -10.75 33.08 5.79
N THR A 903 -9.63 33.56 5.24
CA THR A 903 -9.28 34.98 5.31
C THR A 903 -9.60 35.73 4.03
N ASN A 904 -9.63 35.05 2.89
CA ASN A 904 -9.93 35.67 1.61
C ASN A 904 -11.44 35.66 1.35
N PRO A 905 -12.05 36.83 1.05
CA PRO A 905 -13.44 36.89 0.65
C PRO A 905 -13.65 36.19 -0.68
N ILE A 906 -14.89 35.87 -1.02
CA ILE A 906 -15.25 35.34 -2.34
C ILE A 906 -14.81 36.36 -3.40
N SER A 907 -13.91 35.96 -4.30
CA SER A 907 -13.43 36.80 -5.40
C SER A 907 -14.57 37.00 -6.40
N GLN A 908 -14.89 38.25 -6.74
CA GLN A 908 -15.89 38.64 -7.76
C GLN A 908 -17.36 38.23 -7.51
N PRO A 909 -17.96 38.65 -6.38
CA PRO A 909 -19.39 38.46 -6.13
C PRO A 909 -20.23 39.16 -7.22
N ARG A 910 -21.40 38.61 -7.56
CA ARG A 910 -22.22 39.03 -8.71
C ARG A 910 -22.51 40.54 -8.79
N ASN A 911 -22.55 41.21 -7.64
CA ASN A 911 -22.83 42.65 -7.51
C ASN A 911 -21.61 43.48 -7.03
N GLY A 912 -20.39 42.95 -7.07
CA GLY A 912 -19.16 43.66 -6.68
C GLY A 912 -19.01 43.94 -5.17
N THR A 913 -19.92 43.45 -4.34
CA THR A 913 -19.91 43.62 -2.88
C THR A 913 -19.18 42.47 -2.21
N THR A 914 -17.97 42.70 -1.70
CA THR A 914 -17.15 41.68 -1.02
C THR A 914 -17.82 41.22 0.28
N CYS A 915 -18.02 39.92 0.42
CA CYS A 915 -18.51 39.25 1.63
C CYS A 915 -17.47 38.25 2.12
N THR A 916 -17.44 37.99 3.43
CA THR A 916 -16.63 36.89 3.98
C THR A 916 -17.05 35.57 3.33
N SER A 917 -16.09 34.67 3.10
CA SER A 917 -16.40 33.32 2.62
C SER A 917 -17.25 32.58 3.65
N TRP A 918 -17.96 31.53 3.23
CA TRP A 918 -18.71 30.68 4.16
C TRP A 918 -17.82 30.21 5.32
N PHE A 919 -16.59 29.77 5.04
CA PHE A 919 -15.67 29.27 6.05
C PHE A 919 -15.02 30.37 6.91
N GLY A 920 -14.98 31.61 6.41
CA GLY A 920 -14.70 32.79 7.23
C GLY A 920 -15.75 33.01 8.33
N GLU A 921 -17.00 32.57 8.13
CA GLU A 921 -18.03 32.55 9.16
C GLU A 921 -17.99 31.26 10.00
N PHE A 922 -17.84 30.08 9.39
CA PHE A 922 -17.75 28.82 10.14
C PHE A 922 -16.60 28.79 11.15
N ILE A 923 -15.45 29.39 10.82
CA ILE A 923 -14.34 29.43 11.78
C ILE A 923 -14.69 30.21 13.06
N LYS A 924 -15.75 31.03 13.08
CA LYS A 924 -16.21 31.73 14.28
C LYS A 924 -17.00 30.82 15.22
N MET A 925 -17.45 29.66 14.75
CA MET A 925 -18.21 28.68 15.53
C MET A 925 -17.28 27.83 16.41
N PRO A 926 -17.51 27.75 17.73
CA PRO A 926 -16.73 26.89 18.61
C PRO A 926 -16.75 25.41 18.20
N ALA A 927 -17.91 24.88 17.81
CA ALA A 927 -18.06 23.49 17.39
C ALA A 927 -17.23 23.15 16.13
N PHE A 928 -17.21 24.06 15.15
CA PHE A 928 -16.40 23.89 13.93
C PHE A 928 -14.90 23.89 14.26
N LYS A 929 -14.42 24.85 15.07
CA LYS A 929 -13.00 24.88 15.49
C LYS A 929 -12.56 23.62 16.23
N GLN A 930 -13.41 23.14 17.13
CA GLN A 930 -13.11 21.94 17.92
C GLN A 930 -12.97 20.72 17.01
N MET A 931 -13.97 20.46 16.16
CA MET A 931 -13.95 19.32 15.24
C MET A 931 -12.80 19.44 14.22
N LEU A 932 -12.53 20.65 13.72
CA LEU A 932 -11.38 20.90 12.84
C LEU A 932 -10.06 20.55 13.51
N LYS A 933 -9.87 20.92 14.78
CA LYS A 933 -8.66 20.58 15.55
C LYS A 933 -8.51 19.07 15.71
N GLU A 934 -9.60 18.37 16.07
CA GLU A 934 -9.61 16.92 16.24
C GLU A 934 -9.24 16.21 14.92
N LYS A 935 -9.89 16.56 13.81
CA LYS A 935 -9.62 16.00 12.47
C LYS A 935 -8.19 16.29 11.98
N VAL A 936 -7.68 17.49 12.19
CA VAL A 936 -6.30 17.83 11.80
C VAL A 936 -5.28 16.95 12.50
N LEU A 937 -5.45 16.74 13.81
CA LEU A 937 -4.53 15.93 14.60
C LEU A 937 -4.58 14.45 14.21
N ASP A 938 -5.79 13.95 13.93
CA ASP A 938 -6.04 12.59 13.46
C ASP A 938 -5.36 12.34 12.10
N ILE A 939 -5.71 13.11 11.06
CA ILE A 939 -5.14 12.91 9.72
C ILE A 939 -3.62 13.18 9.70
N ASN A 940 -3.11 14.12 10.51
CA ASN A 940 -1.67 14.34 10.60
C ASN A 940 -0.91 13.13 11.17
N SER A 941 -1.57 12.24 11.92
CA SER A 941 -0.94 10.98 12.37
C SER A 941 -0.61 10.04 11.20
N HIS A 942 -1.24 10.25 10.03
CA HIS A 942 -1.01 9.51 8.78
C HIS A 942 -0.15 10.28 7.77
N LEU A 943 0.58 11.33 8.20
CA LEU A 943 1.42 12.13 7.30
C LEU A 943 2.42 11.27 6.52
N ASP A 944 3.06 10.29 7.17
CA ASP A 944 4.06 9.44 6.52
C ASP A 944 3.45 8.58 5.39
N GLU A 945 2.21 8.09 5.55
CA GLU A 945 1.47 7.37 4.49
C GLU A 945 1.15 8.28 3.30
N ILE A 946 0.75 9.53 3.55
CA ILE A 946 0.49 10.52 2.50
C ILE A 946 1.79 10.84 1.74
N LEU A 947 2.92 10.96 2.44
CA LEU A 947 4.21 11.20 1.81
C LEU A 947 4.70 9.98 1.02
N ALA A 948 4.44 8.75 1.48
CA ALA A 948 4.73 7.52 0.75
C ALA A 948 3.93 7.43 -0.55
N TYR A 949 2.65 7.82 -0.54
CA TYR A 949 1.84 7.89 -1.75
C TYR A 949 2.46 8.79 -2.84
N ILE A 950 3.09 9.91 -2.45
CA ILE A 950 3.81 10.80 -3.39
C ILE A 950 5.06 10.09 -3.95
N ASP A 951 5.83 9.40 -3.11
CA ASP A 951 7.03 8.67 -3.54
C ASP A 951 6.68 7.54 -4.53
N GLU A 952 5.67 6.73 -4.22
CA GLU A 952 5.20 5.64 -5.08
C GLU A 952 4.76 6.16 -6.45
N ASN A 953 3.96 7.25 -6.48
CA ASN A 953 3.49 7.85 -7.73
C ASN A 953 4.61 8.57 -8.51
N THR A 954 5.73 8.90 -7.86
CA THR A 954 6.90 9.49 -8.54
C THR A 954 7.50 8.50 -9.51
N GLU A 955 7.71 7.25 -9.09
CA GLU A 955 8.29 6.24 -9.98
C GLU A 955 7.23 5.65 -10.92
N TYR A 956 5.99 5.44 -10.44
CA TYR A 956 4.90 4.91 -11.26
C TYR A 956 4.58 5.76 -12.50
N LEU A 957 4.64 7.10 -12.38
CA LEU A 957 4.27 8.02 -13.47
C LEU A 957 5.47 8.53 -14.29
N LEU A 958 6.71 8.20 -13.89
CA LEU A 958 7.92 8.77 -14.48
C LEU A 958 8.02 8.59 -16.00
N LEU A 959 7.71 7.38 -16.47
CA LEU A 959 7.76 7.04 -17.89
C LEU A 959 6.69 7.81 -18.67
N SER A 960 5.46 7.87 -18.15
CA SER A 960 4.36 8.64 -18.74
C SER A 960 4.66 10.14 -18.79
N ALA A 961 5.19 10.68 -17.68
CA ALA A 961 5.60 12.08 -17.57
C ALA A 961 6.64 12.45 -18.64
N THR A 962 7.65 11.60 -18.82
CA THR A 962 8.72 11.81 -19.82
C THR A 962 8.21 11.65 -21.25
N ALA A 963 7.22 10.78 -21.49
CA ALA A 963 6.58 10.60 -22.79
C ALA A 963 5.51 11.66 -23.12
N ASN A 964 5.08 12.48 -22.15
CA ASN A 964 4.01 13.45 -22.33
C ASN A 964 4.48 14.64 -23.18
N LYS A 965 4.52 14.44 -24.51
CA LYS A 965 4.98 15.41 -25.52
C LYS A 965 4.03 16.62 -25.70
N VAL A 966 2.78 16.52 -25.24
CA VAL A 966 1.83 17.63 -25.26
C VAL A 966 1.95 18.36 -23.93
N GLY A 967 2.69 19.47 -23.92
CA GLY A 967 3.14 20.14 -22.71
C GLY A 967 2.01 20.51 -21.74
N ASN A 968 2.26 20.32 -20.45
CA ASN A 968 1.49 20.99 -19.39
C ASN A 968 1.95 22.46 -19.37
N GLY A 969 1.01 23.40 -19.50
CA GLY A 969 1.34 24.79 -19.77
C GLY A 969 2.13 25.44 -18.65
N SER A 970 3.31 25.98 -18.95
CA SER A 970 3.93 27.02 -18.11
C SER A 970 3.10 28.30 -18.29
N GLY A 971 2.41 28.76 -17.25
CA GLY A 971 1.48 29.91 -17.27
C GLY A 971 2.06 31.27 -17.72
N GLY A 972 3.28 31.33 -18.25
CA GLY A 972 4.01 32.56 -18.58
C GLY A 972 3.81 33.15 -19.99
N GLY A 973 3.06 32.52 -20.90
CA GLY A 973 3.11 32.87 -22.33
C GLY A 973 1.89 33.56 -22.96
N MET A 974 0.66 33.33 -22.47
CA MET A 974 -0.57 33.70 -23.23
C MET A 974 -1.45 34.78 -22.57
N PHE A 975 -1.02 35.39 -21.47
CA PHE A 975 -1.75 36.51 -20.84
C PHE A 975 -1.29 37.90 -21.32
N GLY A 976 -0.48 37.94 -22.37
CA GLY A 976 -0.10 39.17 -23.07
C GLY A 976 -1.23 39.69 -23.97
N GLY A 977 -2.06 40.58 -23.44
CA GLY A 977 -2.79 41.60 -24.18
C GLY A 977 -3.77 41.12 -25.27
N GLY A 978 -5.01 40.77 -24.90
CA GLY A 978 -6.10 40.81 -25.87
C GLY A 978 -7.36 40.00 -25.57
N MET A 979 -7.28 38.92 -24.78
CA MET A 979 -8.38 37.93 -24.74
C MET A 979 -9.32 38.01 -23.52
N PHE A 980 -9.16 39.03 -22.66
CA PHE A 980 -10.07 39.35 -21.55
C PHE A 980 -10.40 40.86 -21.48
N GLY A 981 -10.75 41.48 -22.62
CA GLY A 981 -11.12 42.90 -22.71
C GLY A 981 -12.37 43.35 -21.93
N GLY A 982 -12.92 42.51 -21.04
CA GLY A 982 -14.05 42.84 -20.17
C GLY A 982 -13.72 42.83 -18.66
N TRP A 983 -12.52 42.39 -18.27
CA TRP A 983 -12.12 42.28 -16.87
C TRP A 983 -11.13 43.40 -16.53
N GLY A 984 -11.66 44.54 -16.11
CA GLY A 984 -10.87 45.68 -15.66
C GLY A 984 -10.18 45.37 -14.34
N GLY A 985 -8.90 45.04 -14.40
CA GLY A 985 -8.02 44.89 -13.23
C GLY A 985 -6.78 44.10 -13.59
N GLY A 986 -5.67 44.80 -13.88
CA GLY A 986 -4.40 44.16 -14.19
C GLY A 986 -3.90 43.34 -13.00
N TRP A 987 -3.62 42.06 -13.22
CA TRP A 987 -2.92 41.20 -12.27
C TRP A 987 -1.40 41.44 -12.41
N PRO A 988 -0.73 41.95 -11.36
CA PRO A 988 0.67 42.32 -11.45
C PRO A 988 1.59 41.10 -11.22
N GLY A 989 2.63 40.99 -12.05
CA GLY A 989 3.92 40.46 -11.63
C GLY A 989 4.24 39.00 -11.98
N GLN A 990 5.25 38.85 -12.84
CA GLN A 990 5.98 37.61 -13.12
C GLN A 990 6.50 36.95 -11.84
N GLY A 991 6.33 35.63 -11.74
CA GLY A 991 7.01 34.81 -10.73
C GLY A 991 6.73 33.31 -10.86
N GLY A 992 7.59 32.59 -11.58
CA GLY A 992 7.92 31.18 -11.30
C GLY A 992 6.84 30.10 -11.42
N GLY A 993 6.04 30.06 -12.49
CA GLY A 993 5.18 28.90 -12.79
C GLY A 993 5.97 27.76 -13.44
N GLY A 994 5.97 26.58 -12.81
CA GLY A 994 6.77 25.41 -13.16
C GLY A 994 6.77 25.07 -14.65
N SER A 995 7.96 24.89 -15.21
CA SER A 995 8.13 24.28 -16.53
C SER A 995 7.60 22.84 -16.50
N SER A 996 6.89 22.42 -17.55
CA SER A 996 6.57 21.01 -17.78
C SER A 996 7.79 20.13 -17.50
N ALA A 997 7.61 19.08 -16.72
CA ALA A 997 8.67 18.11 -16.47
C ALA A 997 8.99 17.34 -17.77
N THR A 998 9.95 17.84 -18.54
CA THR A 998 10.35 17.25 -19.84
C THR A 998 11.46 16.21 -19.69
N THR A 999 11.98 16.03 -18.47
CA THR A 999 13.01 15.04 -18.15
C THR A 999 12.70 14.31 -16.85
N PRO A 1000 13.24 13.10 -16.64
CA PRO A 1000 13.11 12.39 -15.38
C PRO A 1000 13.51 13.23 -14.15
N GLU A 1001 14.59 14.01 -14.25
CA GLU A 1001 15.09 14.84 -13.14
C GLU A 1001 14.14 16.00 -12.81
N SER A 1002 13.60 16.67 -13.84
CA SER A 1002 12.65 17.77 -13.64
C SER A 1002 11.30 17.28 -13.09
N TYR A 1003 10.88 16.06 -13.46
CA TYR A 1003 9.69 15.42 -12.89
C TYR A 1003 9.88 15.08 -11.41
N ARG A 1004 10.96 14.34 -11.09
CA ARG A 1004 11.29 14.00 -9.69
C ARG A 1004 11.46 15.24 -8.81
N LYS A 1005 12.01 16.33 -9.36
CA LYS A 1005 12.06 17.61 -8.65
C LYS A 1005 10.66 18.14 -8.32
N SER A 1006 9.74 18.13 -9.29
CA SER A 1006 8.36 18.60 -9.08
C SER A 1006 7.63 17.79 -8.02
N MET A 1007 7.86 16.47 -7.98
CA MET A 1007 7.34 15.58 -6.93
C MET A 1007 7.96 15.86 -5.56
N SER A 1008 9.27 16.11 -5.51
CA SER A 1008 9.96 16.52 -4.28
C SER A 1008 9.41 17.85 -3.73
N ASP A 1009 9.21 18.84 -4.60
CA ASP A 1009 8.67 20.15 -4.21
C ASP A 1009 7.24 20.00 -3.63
N LEU A 1010 6.41 19.12 -4.25
CA LEU A 1010 5.09 18.75 -3.73
C LEU A 1010 5.17 18.10 -2.35
N LYS A 1011 6.08 17.14 -2.17
CA LYS A 1011 6.28 16.42 -0.91
C LYS A 1011 6.66 17.37 0.23
N ASP A 1012 7.62 18.27 -0.04
CA ASP A 1012 8.08 19.27 0.92
C ASP A 1012 6.97 20.26 1.30
N PHE A 1013 6.16 20.66 0.31
CA PHE A 1013 4.99 21.51 0.55
C PHE A 1013 3.96 20.82 1.45
N VAL A 1014 3.54 19.58 1.12
CA VAL A 1014 2.56 18.82 1.90
C VAL A 1014 2.99 18.69 3.35
N LYS A 1015 4.24 18.26 3.57
CA LYS A 1015 4.83 18.12 4.90
C LYS A 1015 4.81 19.44 5.68
N SER A 1016 5.33 20.50 5.07
CA SER A 1016 5.45 21.82 5.73
C SER A 1016 4.08 22.41 6.05
N ARG A 1017 3.13 22.26 5.13
CA ARG A 1017 1.79 22.81 5.23
C ARG A 1017 0.94 22.12 6.30
N MET A 1018 0.96 20.79 6.33
CA MET A 1018 0.26 20.02 7.37
C MET A 1018 0.83 20.32 8.77
N GLN A 1019 2.16 20.38 8.90
CA GLN A 1019 2.82 20.77 10.16
C GLN A 1019 2.48 22.19 10.60
N TRP A 1020 2.39 23.14 9.67
CA TRP A 1020 1.92 24.49 9.98
C TRP A 1020 0.49 24.48 10.51
N PHE A 1021 -0.40 23.75 9.84
CA PHE A 1021 -1.80 23.68 10.22
C PHE A 1021 -2.02 23.11 11.62
N VAL A 1022 -1.28 22.04 11.98
CA VAL A 1022 -1.26 21.47 13.34
C VAL A 1022 -0.87 22.52 14.39
N ARG A 1023 0.15 23.35 14.11
CA ARG A 1023 0.55 24.42 15.06
C ARG A 1023 -0.56 25.45 15.24
N GLU A 1024 -1.28 25.80 14.19
CA GLU A 1024 -2.33 26.81 14.27
C GLU A 1024 -3.61 26.32 14.93
N VAL A 1025 -4.10 25.12 14.61
CA VAL A 1025 -5.32 24.61 15.25
C VAL A 1025 -5.13 24.32 16.73
N ASN A 1026 -3.90 24.09 17.18
CA ASN A 1026 -3.58 23.98 18.60
C ASN A 1026 -3.76 25.28 19.38
N LYS A 1027 -3.86 26.44 18.70
CA LYS A 1027 -4.19 27.73 19.31
C LYS A 1027 -5.69 27.94 19.50
N PHE A 1028 -6.54 27.13 18.88
CA PHE A 1028 -7.97 27.07 19.18
C PHE A 1028 -8.16 26.45 20.57
#